data_AF-A0A925H2F5-F1
#
_entry.id   AF-A0A925H2F5-F1
#
_cell.length_a   1.000
_cell.length_b   1.000
_cell.length_c   1.000
_cell.angle_alpha   90.00
_cell.angle_beta   90.00
_cell.angle_gamma   90.00
#
_symmetry.space_group_name_H-M   'P 1'
#
loop_
_entity.id
_entity.type
_entity.pdbx_description
1 polymer ?
#
loop_
_entity_poly.entity_id
_entity_poly.type
_entity_poly.pdbx_seq_one_letter_code
_entity_poly.pdbx_strand_id
1 'polypeptide(L)'
;MKRLGNCWHAKTVRLDDLIDVHMTTPSMSISMTSSMSKSMRVLLTANASYYPPKGGSTRSNLLWLEHLASKGHQCRVVCVADGDQPDTRHVSGGLEIFAVRELSRRTQVLYNEIRTFQPNWVLVSSEDVAHTLLRAAYAAAQDRFIYLAHTPQWYPFGPASWHPDRAATDVVRKARAVVAIARTTADYIRQHAGVNAHVIHPPTYGQPPWPRFGSFDRGYVLMVNPSIVKGIAIFLELAARFPQVEFAGLAGWGTTSQDRAAMHRLPNIRVLDSVPDIDDVLADARLLLMPSLWFEGFGLIAMEAMLRGLPVVASDSGGLVEAKAGTGYVIPVRPIERFESAFDETHMPRPVEIPQNIEPWVDALNTLLTNPKAYAEESERSRVAAEKFVQALDPADFERLLLELPQQPLRILLAHNSLYYPSHGGGDRSNRLLMEALAQRGHQVRVVSRVAAFGTADGDNLLSDLRQRGVRADLVEDGAIGYTLSRVDVLTVAYESTLRQVFSRQLEQFDPQIIITSTDDPGQLLFDLAIRSATARVVHLIRATIAVPFGPDSSSPSSAKSEVLKNADAVVGVSNYVAKYAQEFGGLEAVHVPISLLESGPEPPYLGRFENQYVTIANPCAVKGIGIFLQLADRMPHVQFAAVPTWGTNPDDYLELRARSNVIIMPPVDDIDELFAITRVLLVPSVWAEARSRIVVEAMERGVPVISSDAGGLPEAHMGVDYVLPVNLIRQYQAAIDVNMVPVAEVPPQDIAPWESALQRLLNNRDHWDQISKQSREAALAYARDLSVAPFEALLHSVLQNPKARRSKPELSDDKKKLLALRLRQRSWLAGTEALRSEDAALICLPWAGGGTLQYLRWRDSLKNVAIPVAVRLPGRESRMTEPLFTSMSALLDAIGPAVARLGKERAFSLFGHSMGAGIAFELCRWLLARGESLPRTLIVSAARAPKFRRAALNGPDPSDEDLLLESHLSQQEKDLLLPALRADAHLYRRHVFTPGPPLEIPVFAYGGAEDVRVSPEHIAGWAEETTASFLQRTFAGDHFYLAGSEANVLSCLRSDLASGLR
;
A
#
# COMPACT_ATOMS: atom_id res chain seq x y z
N MET A 1 9.17 0.95 -67.63
CA MET A 1 10.25 -0.07 -67.58
C MET A 1 11.46 0.42 -68.37
N LYS A 2 12.45 1.05 -67.71
CA LYS A 2 13.81 1.38 -68.21
C LYS A 2 14.50 2.39 -67.26
N ARG A 3 15.83 2.28 -67.17
CA ARG A 3 16.87 3.25 -66.70
C ARG A 3 17.11 3.45 -65.19
N LEU A 4 18.26 2.91 -64.77
CA LEU A 4 19.43 3.56 -64.14
C LEU A 4 19.35 5.06 -63.79
N GLY A 5 19.91 5.45 -62.64
CA GLY A 5 20.56 6.77 -62.48
C GLY A 5 20.53 7.41 -61.08
N ASN A 6 21.55 7.12 -60.28
CA ASN A 6 22.44 8.05 -59.56
C ASN A 6 21.97 9.39 -58.96
N CYS A 7 22.54 9.63 -57.76
CA CYS A 7 23.19 10.86 -57.25
C CYS A 7 22.56 11.57 -56.03
N TRP A 8 23.34 11.49 -54.95
CA TRP A 8 23.51 12.48 -53.89
C TRP A 8 23.47 13.92 -54.41
N HIS A 9 22.76 14.81 -53.72
CA HIS A 9 23.08 16.25 -53.63
C HIS A 9 22.75 16.75 -52.22
N ALA A 10 23.77 17.29 -51.56
CA ALA A 10 23.66 18.10 -50.37
C ALA A 10 22.82 19.36 -50.67
N LYS A 11 21.92 19.72 -49.75
CA LYS A 11 21.38 21.08 -49.64
C LYS A 11 21.48 21.54 -48.20
N THR A 12 22.45 22.43 -47.98
CA THR A 12 22.49 23.39 -46.88
C THR A 12 21.18 24.20 -46.92
N VAL A 13 20.39 24.16 -45.85
CA VAL A 13 19.24 25.06 -45.66
C VAL A 13 19.61 26.06 -44.57
N ARG A 14 19.37 27.34 -44.89
CA ARG A 14 19.72 28.54 -44.12
C ARG A 14 18.87 28.67 -42.85
N LEU A 15 19.41 29.39 -41.89
CA LEU A 15 18.95 29.53 -40.50
C LEU A 15 17.82 30.56 -40.28
N ASP A 16 17.10 31.00 -41.33
CA ASP A 16 16.22 32.18 -41.25
C ASP A 16 14.70 31.92 -41.45
N ASP A 17 14.25 30.66 -41.57
CA ASP A 17 12.81 30.32 -41.75
C ASP A 17 12.14 29.73 -40.48
N LEU A 18 12.66 30.04 -39.28
CA LEU A 18 12.14 29.58 -37.99
C LEU A 18 11.35 30.67 -37.24
N ILE A 19 10.40 31.33 -37.90
CA ILE A 19 9.39 32.17 -37.21
C ILE A 19 8.04 31.95 -37.92
N ASP A 20 6.99 31.72 -37.12
CA ASP A 20 5.60 31.42 -37.51
C ASP A 20 5.28 29.97 -37.90
N VAL A 21 5.24 29.09 -36.89
CA VAL A 21 4.26 27.99 -36.87
C VAL A 21 3.53 28.03 -35.53
N HIS A 22 2.31 28.56 -35.56
CA HIS A 22 1.32 28.37 -34.51
C HIS A 22 1.24 26.90 -34.11
N MET A 23 1.44 26.61 -32.82
CA MET A 23 1.21 25.31 -32.21
C MET A 23 -0.29 24.96 -32.28
N THR A 24 -0.72 24.35 -33.37
CA THR A 24 -1.90 23.49 -33.39
C THR A 24 -1.47 22.09 -32.98
N THR A 25 -1.38 21.87 -31.67
CA THR A 25 -1.41 20.51 -31.12
C THR A 25 -2.67 19.81 -31.61
N PRO A 26 -2.60 18.60 -32.21
CA PRO A 26 -3.78 17.76 -32.31
C PRO A 26 -4.07 17.26 -30.89
N SER A 27 -4.82 18.06 -30.14
CA SER A 27 -5.55 17.57 -28.99
C SER A 27 -6.46 16.47 -29.52
N MET A 28 -6.18 15.21 -29.20
CA MET A 28 -7.27 14.29 -28.94
C MET A 28 -7.97 14.81 -27.68
N SER A 29 -8.75 15.87 -27.85
CA SER A 29 -9.85 16.19 -26.96
C SER A 29 -10.78 14.99 -27.06
N ILE A 30 -10.65 14.08 -26.10
CA ILE A 30 -11.83 13.34 -25.67
C ILE A 30 -12.78 14.42 -25.23
N SER A 31 -13.71 14.77 -26.12
CA SER A 31 -14.86 15.60 -25.86
C SER A 31 -15.42 15.20 -24.48
N MET A 32 -15.19 16.06 -23.47
CA MET A 32 -15.91 16.03 -22.20
C MET A 32 -17.36 16.52 -22.36
N THR A 33 -17.88 16.53 -23.59
CA THR A 33 -19.26 16.88 -23.91
C THR A 33 -19.89 15.72 -24.67
N SER A 34 -20.14 14.61 -23.95
CA SER A 34 -21.14 13.57 -24.25
C SER A 34 -20.95 12.34 -23.34
N SER A 35 -20.79 12.55 -22.03
CA SER A 35 -21.17 11.51 -21.07
C SER A 35 -22.66 11.73 -20.83
N MET A 36 -23.53 10.91 -21.44
CA MET A 36 -24.88 10.73 -20.89
C MET A 36 -24.68 10.36 -19.42
N SER A 37 -24.98 11.27 -18.48
CA SER A 37 -24.80 10.97 -17.06
C SER A 37 -25.68 9.75 -16.76
N LYS A 38 -25.05 8.65 -16.35
CA LYS A 38 -25.79 7.46 -15.92
C LYS A 38 -26.62 7.90 -14.72
N SER A 39 -27.95 7.87 -14.87
CA SER A 39 -28.85 8.08 -13.74
C SER A 39 -28.50 7.08 -12.61
N MET A 40 -28.24 7.59 -11.41
CA MET A 40 -27.91 6.82 -10.21
C MET A 40 -29.13 6.65 -9.32
N ARG A 41 -29.11 5.60 -8.49
CA ARG A 41 -30.05 5.39 -7.39
C ARG A 41 -29.34 5.62 -6.06
N VAL A 42 -29.81 6.55 -5.25
CA VAL A 42 -29.20 6.91 -3.96
C VAL A 42 -30.19 6.72 -2.83
N LEU A 43 -29.80 5.99 -1.79
CA LEU A 43 -30.63 5.78 -0.60
C LEU A 43 -29.93 6.39 0.60
N LEU A 44 -30.57 7.33 1.30
CA LEU A 44 -30.12 7.86 2.58
C LEU A 44 -30.85 7.18 3.72
N THR A 45 -30.14 6.90 4.82
CA THR A 45 -30.75 6.50 6.08
C THR A 45 -30.21 7.31 7.26
N ALA A 46 -31.10 7.65 8.19
CA ALA A 46 -30.80 8.47 9.35
C ALA A 46 -31.81 8.20 10.48
N ASN A 47 -31.35 8.32 11.72
CA ASN A 47 -32.18 8.26 12.93
C ASN A 47 -32.70 9.66 13.33
N ALA A 48 -33.08 10.48 12.35
CA ALA A 48 -33.71 11.80 12.51
C ALA A 48 -34.90 11.93 11.54
N SER A 49 -35.86 12.82 11.82
CA SER A 49 -36.98 13.05 10.90
C SER A 49 -36.54 13.91 9.71
N TYR A 50 -36.95 13.50 8.51
CA TYR A 50 -36.76 14.23 7.25
C TYR A 50 -38.08 14.82 6.74
N TYR A 51 -39.18 14.56 7.45
CA TYR A 51 -40.50 15.11 7.12
C TYR A 51 -41.30 15.36 8.42
N PRO A 52 -41.27 16.58 8.98
CA PRO A 52 -40.43 17.72 8.56
C PRO A 52 -38.95 17.54 8.97
N PRO A 53 -37.99 18.14 8.24
CA PRO A 53 -36.58 18.11 8.62
C PRO A 53 -36.30 18.91 9.90
N LYS A 54 -35.52 18.35 10.82
CA LYS A 54 -35.15 18.97 12.10
C LYS A 54 -33.64 19.26 12.19
N GLY A 55 -33.29 20.54 12.03
CA GLY A 55 -31.92 21.03 12.20
C GLY A 55 -31.10 21.14 10.91
N GLY A 56 -29.84 21.56 11.05
CA GLY A 56 -28.96 21.86 9.92
C GLY A 56 -28.66 20.63 9.06
N SER A 57 -28.30 19.50 9.67
CA SER A 57 -27.88 18.31 8.95
C SER A 57 -28.97 17.66 8.10
N THR A 58 -30.20 17.57 8.61
CA THR A 58 -31.33 17.05 7.83
C THR A 58 -31.64 17.96 6.63
N ARG A 59 -31.52 19.28 6.79
CA ARG A 59 -31.72 20.26 5.71
C ARG A 59 -30.62 20.15 4.66
N SER A 60 -29.36 20.08 5.09
CA SER A 60 -28.20 19.89 4.23
C SER A 60 -28.33 18.62 3.36
N ASN A 61 -28.66 17.50 4.00
CA ASN A 61 -28.83 16.23 3.31
C ASN A 61 -29.98 16.25 2.30
N LEU A 62 -31.12 16.87 2.65
CA LEU A 62 -32.24 17.03 1.72
C LEU A 62 -31.83 17.83 0.49
N LEU A 63 -31.15 18.96 0.64
CA LEU A 63 -30.72 19.78 -0.49
C LEU A 63 -29.79 19.04 -1.45
N TRP A 64 -28.85 18.24 -0.93
CA TRP A 64 -28.02 17.39 -1.79
C TRP A 64 -28.85 16.36 -2.56
N LEU A 65 -29.80 15.70 -1.89
CA LEU A 65 -30.67 14.72 -2.56
C LEU A 65 -31.63 15.38 -3.57
N GLU A 66 -32.19 16.55 -3.26
CA GLU A 66 -33.05 17.32 -4.16
C GLU A 66 -32.28 17.79 -5.40
N HIS A 67 -31.03 18.24 -5.22
CA HIS A 67 -30.14 18.53 -6.34
C HIS A 67 -29.94 17.30 -7.22
N LEU A 68 -29.59 16.14 -6.64
CA LEU A 68 -29.44 14.88 -7.39
C LEU A 68 -30.74 14.49 -8.13
N ALA A 69 -31.89 14.62 -7.46
CA ALA A 69 -33.19 14.35 -8.07
C ALA A 69 -33.49 15.28 -9.25
N SER A 70 -33.14 16.58 -9.13
CA SER A 70 -33.27 17.56 -10.22
C SER A 70 -32.41 17.24 -11.44
N LYS A 71 -31.31 16.49 -11.26
CA LYS A 71 -30.44 15.98 -12.33
C LYS A 71 -30.90 14.63 -12.91
N GLY A 72 -32.05 14.12 -12.47
CA GLY A 72 -32.64 12.87 -12.96
C GLY A 72 -32.13 11.62 -12.26
N HIS A 73 -31.45 11.75 -11.11
CA HIS A 73 -31.14 10.62 -10.24
C HIS A 73 -32.36 10.23 -9.39
N GLN A 74 -32.47 8.96 -9.02
CA GLN A 74 -33.54 8.50 -8.15
C GLN A 74 -33.05 8.50 -6.71
N CYS A 75 -33.77 9.16 -5.80
CA CYS A 75 -33.35 9.30 -4.42
C CYS A 75 -34.44 8.83 -3.45
N ARG A 76 -34.04 8.04 -2.44
CA ARG A 76 -34.89 7.57 -1.35
C ARG A 76 -34.31 7.90 0.01
N VAL A 77 -35.17 8.09 1.00
CA VAL A 77 -34.79 8.30 2.40
C VAL A 77 -35.52 7.29 3.28
N VAL A 78 -34.81 6.59 4.14
CA VAL A 78 -35.38 5.75 5.22
C VAL A 78 -35.01 6.39 6.56
N CYS A 79 -36.01 6.96 7.23
CA CYS A 79 -35.81 7.81 8.40
C CYS A 79 -36.79 7.51 9.54
N VAL A 80 -36.65 8.23 10.65
CA VAL A 80 -37.56 8.13 11.81
C VAL A 80 -38.81 8.98 11.57
N ALA A 81 -39.97 8.46 11.97
CA ALA A 81 -41.23 9.22 11.97
C ALA A 81 -41.20 10.37 12.98
N ASP A 82 -41.87 11.48 12.68
CA ASP A 82 -41.95 12.60 13.61
C ASP A 82 -42.93 12.28 14.76
N GLY A 83 -42.42 12.25 15.99
CA GLY A 83 -43.21 11.88 17.17
C GLY A 83 -43.79 10.46 17.08
N ASP A 84 -45.05 10.30 17.48
CA ASP A 84 -45.76 9.00 17.49
C ASP A 84 -46.51 8.70 16.18
N GLN A 85 -46.21 9.42 15.10
CA GLN A 85 -46.85 9.20 13.80
C GLN A 85 -46.62 7.76 13.28
N PRO A 86 -47.62 7.14 12.60
CA PRO A 86 -47.46 5.82 12.01
C PRO A 86 -46.42 5.82 10.88
N ASP A 87 -46.05 4.65 10.37
CA ASP A 87 -45.16 4.56 9.19
C ASP A 87 -45.79 5.28 7.99
N THR A 88 -45.09 6.22 7.37
CA THR A 88 -45.59 7.02 6.24
C THR A 88 -44.62 7.04 5.06
N ARG A 89 -45.16 7.07 3.84
CA ARG A 89 -44.42 7.36 2.60
C ARG A 89 -44.83 8.73 2.09
N HIS A 90 -43.86 9.62 1.94
CA HIS A 90 -44.04 10.95 1.37
C HIS A 90 -43.22 11.08 0.09
N VAL A 91 -43.74 11.84 -0.88
CA VAL A 91 -42.97 12.26 -2.05
C VAL A 91 -42.87 13.79 -2.00
N SER A 92 -41.64 14.31 -1.91
CA SER A 92 -41.37 15.74 -1.85
C SER A 92 -40.06 16.05 -2.57
N GLY A 93 -40.01 17.12 -3.37
CA GLY A 93 -38.77 17.51 -4.07
C GLY A 93 -38.21 16.45 -5.04
N GLY A 94 -39.03 15.52 -5.52
CA GLY A 94 -38.57 14.37 -6.33
C GLY A 94 -37.96 13.21 -5.51
N LEU A 95 -38.06 13.26 -4.19
CA LEU A 95 -37.56 12.25 -3.24
C LEU A 95 -38.69 11.37 -2.72
N GLU A 96 -38.45 10.06 -2.58
CA GLU A 96 -39.34 9.19 -1.79
C GLU A 96 -38.81 9.09 -0.34
N ILE A 97 -39.56 9.61 0.63
CA ILE A 97 -39.21 9.57 2.05
C ILE A 97 -40.09 8.54 2.75
N PHE A 98 -39.46 7.51 3.33
CA PHE A 98 -40.12 6.50 4.14
C PHE A 98 -39.77 6.70 5.61
N ALA A 99 -40.73 7.20 6.37
CA ALA A 99 -40.59 7.47 7.79
C ALA A 99 -41.15 6.29 8.59
N VAL A 100 -40.34 5.72 9.50
CA VAL A 100 -40.66 4.48 10.22
C VAL A 100 -40.68 4.75 11.72
N ARG A 101 -41.80 4.42 12.36
CA ARG A 101 -42.01 4.65 13.80
C ARG A 101 -41.19 3.69 14.65
N GLU A 102 -41.39 2.39 14.44
CA GLU A 102 -40.87 1.34 15.31
C GLU A 102 -39.37 1.05 15.06
N LEU A 103 -38.54 1.24 16.09
CA LEU A 103 -37.09 1.02 16.04
C LEU A 103 -36.74 -0.40 15.57
N SER A 104 -37.43 -1.42 16.07
CA SER A 104 -37.21 -2.83 15.71
C SER A 104 -37.47 -3.13 14.23
N ARG A 105 -38.31 -2.33 13.56
CA ARG A 105 -38.65 -2.49 12.15
C ARG A 105 -37.78 -1.65 11.22
N ARG A 106 -37.11 -0.60 11.71
CA ARG A 106 -36.29 0.31 10.89
C ARG A 106 -35.21 -0.41 10.10
N THR A 107 -34.44 -1.28 10.74
CA THR A 107 -33.39 -2.07 10.06
C THR A 107 -33.98 -3.02 9.03
N GLN A 108 -35.10 -3.67 9.34
CA GLN A 108 -35.81 -4.55 8.40
C GLN A 108 -36.32 -3.79 7.18
N VAL A 109 -36.87 -2.59 7.38
CA VAL A 109 -37.31 -1.70 6.30
C VAL A 109 -36.10 -1.25 5.46
N LEU A 110 -35.00 -0.86 6.09
CA LEU A 110 -33.77 -0.48 5.39
C LEU A 110 -33.25 -1.64 4.52
N TYR A 111 -33.16 -2.86 5.05
CA TYR A 111 -32.76 -4.04 4.26
C TYR A 111 -33.69 -4.27 3.07
N ASN A 112 -35.00 -4.14 3.28
CA ASN A 112 -35.99 -4.31 2.22
C ASN A 112 -35.82 -3.25 1.14
N GLU A 113 -35.68 -1.97 1.50
CA GLU A 113 -35.50 -0.88 0.54
C GLU A 113 -34.15 -0.99 -0.20
N ILE A 114 -33.04 -1.33 0.47
CA ILE A 114 -31.77 -1.59 -0.22
C ILE A 114 -31.93 -2.72 -1.25
N ARG A 115 -32.64 -3.79 -0.88
CA ARG A 115 -32.87 -4.94 -1.76
C ARG A 115 -33.80 -4.62 -2.94
N THR A 116 -34.87 -3.85 -2.73
CA THR A 116 -35.86 -3.56 -3.79
C THR A 116 -35.41 -2.39 -4.67
N PHE A 117 -34.86 -1.33 -4.06
CA PHE A 117 -34.42 -0.14 -4.76
C PHE A 117 -33.06 -0.34 -5.45
N GLN A 118 -32.24 -1.28 -4.98
CA GLN A 118 -30.91 -1.56 -5.54
C GLN A 118 -30.06 -0.28 -5.71
N PRO A 119 -29.85 0.52 -4.65
CA PRO A 119 -29.18 1.81 -4.76
C PRO A 119 -27.72 1.66 -5.17
N ASN A 120 -27.23 2.50 -6.09
CA ASN A 120 -25.79 2.65 -6.37
C ASN A 120 -25.01 3.04 -5.11
N TRP A 121 -25.59 3.93 -4.29
CA TRP A 121 -24.98 4.42 -3.05
C TRP A 121 -25.99 4.40 -1.90
N VAL A 122 -25.55 3.87 -0.75
CA VAL A 122 -26.26 3.95 0.53
C VAL A 122 -25.54 4.96 1.42
N LEU A 123 -26.18 6.10 1.67
CA LEU A 123 -25.69 7.15 2.54
C LEU A 123 -26.18 6.87 3.97
N VAL A 124 -25.30 6.89 4.96
CA VAL A 124 -25.71 6.87 6.38
C VAL A 124 -25.28 8.17 7.00
N SER A 125 -26.25 8.88 7.57
CA SER A 125 -26.00 10.13 8.26
C SER A 125 -25.54 9.89 9.69
N SER A 126 -24.69 10.79 10.22
CA SER A 126 -24.18 10.71 11.59
C SER A 126 -25.27 10.76 12.67
N GLU A 127 -26.48 11.20 12.33
CA GLU A 127 -27.72 11.17 13.11
C GLU A 127 -28.17 9.72 13.38
N ASP A 128 -27.29 8.84 13.85
CA ASP A 128 -27.57 7.46 14.24
C ASP A 128 -26.74 7.16 15.48
N VAL A 129 -27.11 7.79 16.61
CA VAL A 129 -26.32 7.79 17.86
C VAL A 129 -26.04 6.37 18.37
N ALA A 130 -26.94 5.42 18.12
CA ALA A 130 -26.79 4.00 18.49
C ALA A 130 -26.11 3.14 17.40
N HIS A 131 -25.69 3.76 16.29
CA HIS A 131 -24.99 3.15 15.14
C HIS A 131 -25.69 1.91 14.55
N THR A 132 -27.00 1.79 14.76
CA THR A 132 -27.77 0.61 14.37
C THR A 132 -28.02 0.60 12.87
N LEU A 133 -28.36 1.75 12.29
CA LEU A 133 -28.55 1.92 10.86
C LEU A 133 -27.21 1.88 10.13
N LEU A 134 -26.14 2.41 10.74
CA LEU A 134 -24.78 2.29 10.24
C LEU A 134 -24.36 0.83 10.03
N ARG A 135 -24.56 -0.01 11.05
CA ARG A 135 -24.25 -1.45 10.97
C ARG A 135 -25.14 -2.18 9.97
N ALA A 136 -26.44 -1.87 9.94
CA ALA A 136 -27.37 -2.50 9.02
C ALA A 136 -27.09 -2.14 7.56
N ALA A 137 -26.81 -0.86 7.27
CA ALA A 137 -26.42 -0.39 5.96
C ALA A 137 -25.11 -1.04 5.49
N TYR A 138 -24.10 -1.09 6.36
CA TYR A 138 -22.85 -1.78 6.06
C TYR A 138 -23.09 -3.26 5.75
N ALA A 139 -23.83 -3.99 6.60
CA ALA A 139 -24.14 -5.40 6.36
C ALA A 139 -24.87 -5.64 5.03
N ALA A 140 -25.74 -4.72 4.61
CA ALA A 140 -26.52 -4.81 3.37
C ALA A 140 -25.75 -4.38 2.11
N ALA A 141 -24.78 -3.47 2.25
CA ALA A 141 -24.21 -2.72 1.13
C ALA A 141 -22.75 -2.31 1.36
N GLN A 142 -21.91 -3.25 1.83
CA GLN A 142 -20.50 -3.02 2.20
C GLN A 142 -19.72 -2.19 1.17
N ASP A 143 -19.81 -2.54 -0.12
CA ASP A 143 -19.04 -1.90 -1.20
C ASP A 143 -19.63 -0.57 -1.71
N ARG A 144 -20.78 -0.16 -1.18
CA ARG A 144 -21.60 0.95 -1.71
C ARG A 144 -22.05 1.94 -0.64
N PHE A 145 -21.42 1.90 0.53
CA PHE A 145 -21.81 2.68 1.69
C PHE A 145 -20.94 3.95 1.85
N ILE A 146 -21.57 5.11 2.08
CA ILE A 146 -20.93 6.41 2.31
C ILE A 146 -21.41 6.98 3.65
N TYR A 147 -20.48 7.48 4.47
CA TYR A 147 -20.80 8.08 5.77
C TYR A 147 -20.86 9.61 5.67
N LEU A 148 -21.95 10.22 6.12
CA LEU A 148 -22.13 11.68 6.14
C LEU A 148 -21.96 12.21 7.57
N ALA A 149 -20.82 12.83 7.82
CA ALA A 149 -20.35 13.26 9.12
C ALA A 149 -20.71 14.74 9.38
N HIS A 150 -21.78 14.98 10.14
CA HIS A 150 -22.26 16.33 10.45
C HIS A 150 -21.90 16.78 11.87
N THR A 151 -22.18 15.93 12.87
CA THR A 151 -22.13 16.30 14.29
C THR A 151 -21.16 15.38 15.05
N PRO A 152 -20.00 15.88 15.49
CA PRO A 152 -18.97 15.05 16.15
C PRO A 152 -19.44 14.25 17.36
N GLN A 153 -20.44 14.77 18.10
CA GLN A 153 -21.02 14.12 19.26
C GLN A 153 -21.79 12.83 18.92
N TRP A 154 -22.19 12.66 17.66
CA TRP A 154 -22.89 11.47 17.18
C TRP A 154 -21.99 10.49 16.44
N TYR A 155 -20.73 10.84 16.20
CA TYR A 155 -19.76 9.92 15.60
C TYR A 155 -19.52 8.73 16.53
N PRO A 156 -19.16 7.54 16.01
CA PRO A 156 -18.76 6.42 16.85
C PRO A 156 -17.35 6.55 17.44
N PHE A 157 -16.67 7.69 17.28
CA PHE A 157 -15.27 7.88 17.66
C PHE A 157 -14.96 9.29 18.18
N GLY A 158 -13.81 9.38 18.84
CA GLY A 158 -13.25 10.62 19.35
C GLY A 158 -13.88 11.08 20.66
N PRO A 159 -13.24 12.04 21.36
CA PRO A 159 -13.61 12.46 22.70
C PRO A 159 -14.95 13.20 22.79
N ALA A 160 -15.41 13.84 21.72
CA ALA A 160 -16.71 14.52 21.71
C ALA A 160 -17.89 13.54 21.61
N SER A 161 -17.66 12.28 21.20
CA SER A 161 -18.71 11.29 20.97
C SER A 161 -19.46 10.94 22.26
N TRP A 162 -20.79 10.92 22.18
CA TRP A 162 -21.64 10.42 23.28
C TRP A 162 -21.63 8.90 23.41
N HIS A 163 -21.39 8.18 22.32
CA HIS A 163 -21.42 6.72 22.30
C HIS A 163 -20.24 6.18 21.50
N PRO A 164 -19.00 6.32 22.00
CA PRO A 164 -17.84 5.81 21.29
C PRO A 164 -17.93 4.28 21.15
N ASP A 165 -17.84 3.80 19.92
CA ASP A 165 -18.02 2.40 19.54
C ASP A 165 -16.93 2.00 18.54
N ARG A 166 -16.02 1.14 18.98
CA ARG A 166 -14.88 0.69 18.16
C ARG A 166 -15.33 -0.06 16.91
N ALA A 167 -16.32 -0.94 17.04
CA ALA A 167 -16.76 -1.74 15.90
C ALA A 167 -17.52 -0.89 14.88
N ALA A 168 -18.27 0.14 15.33
CA ALA A 168 -18.86 1.12 14.42
C ALA A 168 -17.80 2.04 13.79
N THR A 169 -16.74 2.39 14.52
CA THR A 169 -15.59 3.13 13.97
C THR A 169 -14.92 2.37 12.85
N ASP A 170 -14.73 1.06 13.00
CA ASP A 170 -14.17 0.20 11.95
C ASP A 170 -15.08 0.11 10.72
N VAL A 171 -16.40 0.21 10.90
CA VAL A 171 -17.34 0.33 9.78
C VAL A 171 -17.14 1.66 9.05
N VAL A 172 -17.01 2.79 9.77
CA VAL A 172 -16.75 4.10 9.14
C VAL A 172 -15.40 4.10 8.40
N ARG A 173 -14.37 3.44 8.92
CA ARG A 173 -13.07 3.28 8.23
C ARG A 173 -13.19 2.57 6.89
N LYS A 174 -14.14 1.64 6.78
CA LYS A 174 -14.45 0.89 5.57
C LYS A 174 -15.47 1.59 4.67
N ALA A 175 -16.00 2.75 5.07
CA ALA A 175 -16.89 3.53 4.22
C ALA A 175 -16.18 3.90 2.92
N ARG A 176 -16.93 3.81 1.83
CA ARG A 176 -16.48 4.14 0.48
C ARG A 176 -15.90 5.54 0.39
N ALA A 177 -16.59 6.47 1.06
CA ALA A 177 -16.19 7.83 1.30
C ALA A 177 -16.76 8.26 2.65
N VAL A 178 -16.09 9.21 3.28
CA VAL A 178 -16.61 9.96 4.41
C VAL A 178 -16.74 11.41 3.96
N VAL A 179 -17.90 12.01 4.15
CA VAL A 179 -18.16 13.41 3.80
C VAL A 179 -18.28 14.20 5.08
N ALA A 180 -17.41 15.20 5.25
CA ALA A 180 -17.43 16.14 6.35
C ALA A 180 -17.99 17.48 5.86
N ILE A 181 -18.71 18.19 6.72
CA ILE A 181 -19.31 19.48 6.37
C ILE A 181 -18.38 20.69 6.56
N ALA A 182 -17.20 20.47 7.14
CA ALA A 182 -16.20 21.49 7.44
C ALA A 182 -14.79 20.89 7.51
N ARG A 183 -13.75 21.71 7.34
CA ARG A 183 -12.34 21.25 7.48
C ARG A 183 -12.04 20.83 8.90
N THR A 184 -12.53 21.59 9.88
CA THR A 184 -12.39 21.25 11.31
C THR A 184 -12.96 19.87 11.66
N THR A 185 -14.10 19.49 11.07
CA THR A 185 -14.67 18.14 11.26
C THR A 185 -13.91 17.07 10.48
N ALA A 186 -13.40 17.37 9.28
CA ALA A 186 -12.51 16.46 8.55
C ALA A 186 -11.21 16.19 9.31
N ASP A 187 -10.61 17.20 9.93
CA ASP A 187 -9.41 17.07 10.77
C ASP A 187 -9.68 16.19 11.99
N TYR A 188 -10.82 16.41 12.67
CA TYR A 188 -11.26 15.57 13.77
C TYR A 188 -11.43 14.10 13.36
N ILE A 189 -12.05 13.84 12.20
CA ILE A 189 -12.21 12.48 11.65
C ILE A 189 -10.85 11.86 11.32
N ARG A 190 -9.95 12.61 10.69
CA ARG A 190 -8.58 12.15 10.40
C ARG A 190 -7.84 11.77 11.68
N GLN A 191 -7.90 12.62 12.71
CA GLN A 191 -7.23 12.41 13.98
C GLN A 191 -7.77 11.19 14.76
N HIS A 192 -9.09 11.00 14.79
CA HIS A 192 -9.71 10.01 15.68
C HIS A 192 -10.16 8.72 14.98
N ALA A 193 -10.43 8.76 13.67
CA ALA A 193 -10.79 7.59 12.88
C ALA A 193 -9.67 7.15 11.91
N GLY A 194 -8.67 7.98 11.62
CA GLY A 194 -7.62 7.66 10.64
C GLY A 194 -8.14 7.65 9.20
N VAL A 195 -9.18 8.43 8.92
CA VAL A 195 -9.83 8.51 7.60
C VAL A 195 -9.77 9.94 7.09
N ASN A 196 -9.34 10.12 5.85
CA ASN A 196 -9.47 11.41 5.17
C ASN A 196 -10.91 11.58 4.69
N ALA A 197 -11.59 12.61 5.18
CA ALA A 197 -12.94 12.95 4.76
C ALA A 197 -12.93 13.98 3.63
N HIS A 198 -13.86 13.86 2.69
CA HIS A 198 -14.14 14.89 1.69
C HIS A 198 -14.90 16.03 2.36
N VAL A 199 -14.34 17.24 2.32
CA VAL A 199 -15.02 18.42 2.84
C VAL A 199 -15.99 18.94 1.78
N ILE A 200 -17.29 18.81 2.03
CA ILE A 200 -18.35 19.35 1.18
C ILE A 200 -19.27 20.19 2.06
N HIS A 201 -19.17 21.50 1.91
CA HIS A 201 -20.03 22.42 2.63
C HIS A 201 -21.44 22.40 2.03
N PRO A 202 -22.49 22.38 2.87
CA PRO A 202 -23.86 22.33 2.38
C PRO A 202 -24.31 23.71 1.82
N PRO A 203 -24.95 23.77 0.64
CA PRO A 203 -25.41 25.02 0.02
C PRO A 203 -26.77 25.47 0.60
N THR A 204 -26.87 25.63 1.92
CA THR A 204 -28.14 25.86 2.65
C THR A 204 -28.56 27.33 2.81
N TYR A 205 -27.88 28.29 2.17
CA TYR A 205 -27.93 29.72 2.56
C TYR A 205 -28.88 30.62 1.72
N GLY A 206 -29.72 30.02 0.88
CA GLY A 206 -30.57 30.74 -0.06
C GLY A 206 -29.80 31.34 -1.25
N GLN A 207 -30.48 32.15 -2.07
CA GLN A 207 -29.90 32.76 -3.28
C GLN A 207 -29.72 34.28 -3.11
N PRO A 208 -28.67 34.89 -3.69
CA PRO A 208 -28.51 36.34 -3.70
C PRO A 208 -29.59 37.04 -4.54
N PRO A 209 -29.89 38.33 -4.29
CA PRO A 209 -29.28 39.17 -3.25
C PRO A 209 -29.87 38.91 -1.86
N TRP A 210 -29.00 38.78 -0.85
CA TRP A 210 -29.43 38.66 0.54
C TRP A 210 -29.82 40.01 1.14
N PRO A 211 -30.91 40.09 1.91
CA PRO A 211 -31.33 41.32 2.56
C PRO A 211 -30.25 41.80 3.54
N ARG A 212 -30.22 43.11 3.82
CA ARG A 212 -29.33 43.69 4.83
C ARG A 212 -30.17 44.12 6.03
N PHE A 213 -30.09 43.36 7.11
CA PHE A 213 -30.81 43.62 8.35
C PHE A 213 -29.99 44.38 9.38
N GLY A 214 -28.66 44.26 9.32
CA GLY A 214 -27.76 44.89 10.30
C GLY A 214 -28.01 46.38 10.49
N SER A 215 -28.34 46.76 11.72
CA SER A 215 -28.58 48.14 12.15
C SER A 215 -27.90 48.42 13.48
N PHE A 216 -27.15 49.51 13.57
CA PHE A 216 -26.49 49.88 14.83
C PHE A 216 -27.50 50.38 15.88
N ASP A 217 -28.59 51.05 15.50
CA ASP A 217 -29.44 51.77 16.47
C ASP A 217 -30.66 50.97 16.97
N ARG A 218 -30.93 49.79 16.40
CA ARG A 218 -32.18 49.05 16.64
C ARG A 218 -31.96 47.54 16.70
N GLY A 219 -32.86 46.86 17.39
CA GLY A 219 -32.89 45.40 17.50
C GLY A 219 -32.23 44.87 18.77
N TYR A 220 -32.35 43.56 18.96
CA TYR A 220 -31.87 42.85 20.13
C TYR A 220 -30.57 42.05 19.86
N VAL A 221 -29.85 41.71 20.93
CA VAL A 221 -28.79 40.69 20.88
C VAL A 221 -29.44 39.31 20.85
N LEU A 222 -29.32 38.61 19.73
CA LEU A 222 -30.00 37.32 19.49
C LEU A 222 -29.11 36.13 19.88
N MET A 223 -29.68 35.16 20.59
CA MET A 223 -29.13 33.82 20.74
C MET A 223 -30.13 32.79 20.20
N VAL A 224 -29.67 31.86 19.35
CA VAL A 224 -30.49 30.76 18.83
C VAL A 224 -30.22 29.47 19.59
N ASN A 225 -31.30 28.76 19.93
CA ASN A 225 -31.30 27.53 20.72
C ASN A 225 -30.61 27.68 22.10
N PRO A 226 -31.00 28.67 22.93
CA PRO A 226 -30.45 28.87 24.25
C PRO A 226 -30.61 27.59 25.09
N SER A 227 -29.47 27.01 25.46
CA SER A 227 -29.34 25.77 26.23
C SER A 227 -27.94 25.70 26.83
N ILE A 228 -27.70 24.80 27.79
CA ILE A 228 -26.39 24.66 28.45
C ILE A 228 -25.28 24.43 27.43
N VAL A 229 -25.47 23.47 26.50
CA VAL A 229 -24.46 23.17 25.48
C VAL A 229 -24.24 24.31 24.49
N LYS A 230 -25.24 25.18 24.28
CA LYS A 230 -25.10 26.37 23.44
C LYS A 230 -24.59 27.60 24.21
N GLY A 231 -24.31 27.47 25.50
CA GLY A 231 -23.72 28.53 26.31
C GLY A 231 -24.72 29.52 26.91
N ILE A 232 -25.92 29.05 27.30
CA ILE A 232 -26.96 29.91 27.89
C ILE A 232 -26.47 30.70 29.11
N ALA A 233 -25.56 30.15 29.92
CA ALA A 233 -25.00 30.86 31.07
C ALA A 233 -24.23 32.13 30.66
N ILE A 234 -23.50 32.10 29.54
CA ILE A 234 -22.83 33.30 29.00
C ILE A 234 -23.89 34.32 28.57
N PHE A 235 -24.94 33.89 27.86
CA PHE A 235 -26.01 34.76 27.41
C PHE A 235 -26.77 35.43 28.56
N LEU A 236 -27.12 34.68 29.61
CA LEU A 236 -27.82 35.22 30.79
C LEU A 236 -26.94 36.22 31.57
N GLU A 237 -25.66 35.92 31.76
CA GLU A 237 -24.73 36.82 32.44
C GLU A 237 -24.52 38.12 31.65
N LEU A 238 -24.41 38.04 30.32
CA LEU A 238 -24.34 39.24 29.47
C LEU A 238 -25.63 40.05 29.56
N ALA A 239 -26.80 39.42 29.48
CA ALA A 239 -28.07 40.12 29.62
C ALA A 239 -28.20 40.83 30.97
N ALA A 240 -27.72 40.21 32.06
CA ALA A 240 -27.70 40.81 33.39
C ALA A 240 -26.74 42.02 33.50
N ARG A 241 -25.59 41.99 32.79
CA ARG A 241 -24.59 43.07 32.78
C ARG A 241 -24.94 44.24 31.85
N PHE A 242 -25.83 44.02 30.88
CA PHE A 242 -26.32 45.03 29.95
C PHE A 242 -27.84 45.24 30.09
N PRO A 243 -28.35 45.68 31.25
CA PRO A 243 -29.80 45.80 31.51
C PRO A 243 -30.51 46.80 30.59
N GLN A 244 -29.78 47.72 29.98
CA GLN A 244 -30.27 48.72 29.03
C GLN A 244 -30.39 48.19 27.58
N VAL A 245 -29.90 46.98 27.31
CA VAL A 245 -29.90 46.36 25.98
C VAL A 245 -30.94 45.26 25.95
N GLU A 246 -31.73 45.20 24.88
CA GLU A 246 -32.67 44.11 24.65
C GLU A 246 -31.94 42.87 24.13
N PHE A 247 -32.23 41.72 24.71
CA PHE A 247 -31.75 40.41 24.29
C PHE A 247 -32.93 39.56 23.85
N ALA A 248 -32.71 38.62 22.93
CA ALA A 248 -33.72 37.64 22.56
C ALA A 248 -33.14 36.23 22.49
N GLY A 249 -33.86 35.26 23.05
CA GLY A 249 -33.53 33.84 22.99
C GLY A 249 -34.54 33.09 22.13
N LEU A 250 -34.14 32.65 20.94
CA LEU A 250 -34.97 31.84 20.05
C LEU A 250 -34.90 30.37 20.47
N ALA A 251 -35.95 29.89 21.16
CA ALA A 251 -36.01 28.53 21.68
C ALA A 251 -35.91 27.49 20.55
N GLY A 252 -35.07 26.48 20.75
CA GLY A 252 -34.83 25.42 19.78
C GLY A 252 -34.94 24.02 20.38
N TRP A 253 -34.38 23.03 19.68
CA TRP A 253 -34.46 21.61 20.03
C TRP A 253 -33.83 21.25 21.38
N GLY A 254 -32.87 22.05 21.87
CA GLY A 254 -32.17 21.80 23.14
C GLY A 254 -32.63 22.72 24.27
N THR A 255 -33.56 23.64 24.02
CA THR A 255 -34.03 24.61 25.02
C THR A 255 -35.05 23.94 25.94
N THR A 256 -34.67 23.75 27.20
CA THR A 256 -35.53 23.16 28.23
C THR A 256 -36.50 24.19 28.83
N SER A 257 -37.50 23.70 29.55
CA SER A 257 -38.43 24.50 30.36
C SER A 257 -37.67 25.29 31.45
N GLN A 258 -36.58 24.72 31.97
CA GLN A 258 -35.70 25.41 32.92
C GLN A 258 -34.95 26.58 32.25
N ASP A 259 -34.46 26.39 31.02
CA ASP A 259 -33.81 27.45 30.25
C ASP A 259 -34.77 28.60 29.96
N ARG A 260 -36.01 28.28 29.55
CA ARG A 260 -37.08 29.29 29.36
C ARG A 260 -37.37 30.06 30.65
N ALA A 261 -37.51 29.36 31.76
CA ALA A 261 -37.74 29.98 33.06
C ALA A 261 -36.56 30.87 33.49
N ALA A 262 -35.31 30.48 33.20
CA ALA A 262 -34.13 31.29 33.49
C ALA A 262 -34.11 32.58 32.67
N MET A 263 -34.43 32.52 31.37
CA MET A 263 -34.55 33.71 30.52
C MET A 263 -35.68 34.65 30.99
N HIS A 264 -36.85 34.13 31.36
CA HIS A 264 -37.97 34.93 31.85
C HIS A 264 -37.70 35.70 33.16
N ARG A 265 -36.66 35.33 33.92
CA ARG A 265 -36.29 36.05 35.15
C ARG A 265 -35.63 37.40 34.88
N LEU A 266 -35.07 37.61 33.69
CA LEU A 266 -34.41 38.86 33.31
C LEU A 266 -35.36 39.70 32.44
N PRO A 267 -35.68 40.95 32.85
CA PRO A 267 -36.72 41.75 32.21
C PRO A 267 -36.35 42.24 30.81
N ASN A 268 -35.06 42.19 30.45
CA ASN A 268 -34.54 42.60 29.14
C ASN A 268 -34.34 41.43 28.18
N ILE A 269 -34.80 40.21 28.51
CA ILE A 269 -34.77 39.06 27.59
C ILE A 269 -36.16 38.75 27.05
N ARG A 270 -36.29 38.78 25.72
CA ARG A 270 -37.46 38.28 25.00
C ARG A 270 -37.27 36.81 24.63
N VAL A 271 -38.12 35.94 25.15
CA VAL A 271 -38.15 34.52 24.75
C VAL A 271 -38.99 34.38 23.49
N LEU A 272 -38.38 33.90 22.40
CA LEU A 272 -39.03 33.69 21.11
C LEU A 272 -39.25 32.19 20.87
N ASP A 273 -40.35 31.84 20.22
CA ASP A 273 -40.62 30.47 19.78
C ASP A 273 -40.04 30.22 18.38
N SER A 274 -39.82 28.94 18.05
CA SER A 274 -39.25 28.53 16.77
C SER A 274 -40.07 29.06 15.58
N VAL A 275 -39.37 29.62 14.60
CA VAL A 275 -39.97 30.16 13.37
C VAL A 275 -39.70 29.26 12.16
N PRO A 276 -40.59 29.24 11.16
CA PRO A 276 -40.34 28.54 9.89
C PRO A 276 -39.22 29.18 9.06
N ASP A 277 -39.19 30.51 9.01
CA ASP A 277 -38.17 31.32 8.32
C ASP A 277 -37.32 32.07 9.35
N ILE A 278 -36.01 31.90 9.26
CA ILE A 278 -35.08 32.53 10.20
C ILE A 278 -34.95 34.04 9.97
N ASP A 279 -35.26 34.53 8.76
CA ASP A 279 -35.20 35.95 8.43
C ASP A 279 -36.24 36.76 9.23
N ASP A 280 -37.35 36.14 9.67
CA ASP A 280 -38.34 36.75 10.55
C ASP A 280 -37.77 37.16 11.92
N VAL A 281 -36.68 36.50 12.35
CA VAL A 281 -35.99 36.79 13.61
C VAL A 281 -34.73 37.61 13.36
N LEU A 282 -33.98 37.31 12.29
CA LEU A 282 -32.76 38.07 11.96
C LEU A 282 -33.06 39.53 11.57
N ALA A 283 -34.24 39.82 11.00
CA ALA A 283 -34.63 41.18 10.63
C ALA A 283 -34.71 42.15 11.82
N ASP A 284 -35.03 41.64 13.01
CA ASP A 284 -35.14 42.42 14.24
C ASP A 284 -33.89 42.29 15.14
N ALA A 285 -32.87 41.55 14.70
CA ALA A 285 -31.64 41.38 15.45
C ALA A 285 -30.66 42.54 15.20
N ARG A 286 -29.95 42.96 16.25
CA ARG A 286 -28.84 43.90 16.17
C ARG A 286 -27.52 43.18 15.93
N LEU A 287 -27.29 42.07 16.61
CA LEU A 287 -26.14 41.19 16.41
C LEU A 287 -26.50 39.77 16.87
N LEU A 288 -25.78 38.77 16.36
CA LEU A 288 -25.93 37.37 16.76
C LEU A 288 -24.84 36.99 17.77
N LEU A 289 -25.26 36.38 18.88
CA LEU A 289 -24.39 35.78 19.88
C LEU A 289 -24.39 34.26 19.74
N MET A 290 -23.21 33.67 19.60
CA MET A 290 -22.99 32.22 19.50
C MET A 290 -21.97 31.73 20.53
N PRO A 291 -22.34 31.65 21.82
CA PRO A 291 -21.44 31.28 22.90
C PRO A 291 -21.30 29.76 23.08
N SER A 292 -21.34 29.03 21.97
CA SER A 292 -21.49 27.57 21.95
C SER A 292 -20.35 26.88 22.71
N LEU A 293 -20.68 26.05 23.69
CA LEU A 293 -19.74 25.15 24.38
C LEU A 293 -19.73 23.75 23.72
N TRP A 294 -20.65 23.55 22.78
CA TRP A 294 -20.81 22.41 21.92
C TRP A 294 -19.78 22.47 20.80
N PHE A 295 -19.08 21.37 20.51
CA PHE A 295 -18.25 21.27 19.31
C PHE A 295 -19.15 21.39 18.07
N GLU A 296 -19.20 22.56 17.46
CA GLU A 296 -20.05 22.81 16.29
C GLU A 296 -19.45 22.13 15.06
N GLY A 297 -20.31 21.54 14.23
CA GLY A 297 -19.86 20.98 12.94
C GLY A 297 -19.46 22.05 11.93
N PHE A 298 -20.15 23.20 11.93
CA PHE A 298 -19.83 24.38 11.12
C PHE A 298 -20.41 25.66 11.76
N GLY A 299 -21.73 25.76 11.87
CA GLY A 299 -22.42 26.94 12.42
C GLY A 299 -23.29 27.65 11.39
N LEU A 300 -24.35 26.96 10.95
CA LEU A 300 -25.27 27.43 9.90
C LEU A 300 -25.76 28.87 10.14
N ILE A 301 -26.26 29.14 11.35
CA ILE A 301 -26.85 30.43 11.73
C ILE A 301 -25.82 31.57 11.76
N ALA A 302 -24.54 31.28 12.01
CA ALA A 302 -23.48 32.28 11.91
C ALA A 302 -23.42 32.83 10.49
N MET A 303 -23.34 31.91 9.51
CA MET A 303 -23.26 32.25 8.10
C MET A 303 -24.53 32.95 7.61
N GLU A 304 -25.71 32.47 8.02
CA GLU A 304 -26.99 33.13 7.72
C GLU A 304 -26.99 34.59 8.21
N ALA A 305 -26.64 34.83 9.48
CA ALA A 305 -26.57 36.18 10.04
C ALA A 305 -25.53 37.07 9.35
N MET A 306 -24.33 36.54 9.05
CA MET A 306 -23.27 37.26 8.36
C MET A 306 -23.72 37.70 6.95
N LEU A 307 -24.40 36.84 6.18
CA LEU A 307 -24.97 37.20 4.87
C LEU A 307 -25.99 38.34 4.98
N ARG A 308 -26.75 38.38 6.08
CA ARG A 308 -27.72 39.47 6.36
C ARG A 308 -27.07 40.75 6.91
N GLY A 309 -25.74 40.77 7.02
CA GLY A 309 -24.98 41.92 7.51
C GLY A 309 -25.06 42.10 9.02
N LEU A 310 -25.39 41.06 9.78
CA LEU A 310 -25.32 41.12 11.24
C LEU A 310 -23.91 40.77 11.70
N PRO A 311 -23.30 41.56 12.61
CA PRO A 311 -22.11 41.12 13.33
C PRO A 311 -22.41 39.84 14.12
N VAL A 312 -21.46 38.92 14.12
CA VAL A 312 -21.55 37.66 14.87
C VAL A 312 -20.41 37.60 15.88
N VAL A 313 -20.75 37.48 17.16
CA VAL A 313 -19.80 37.20 18.25
C VAL A 313 -19.92 35.71 18.57
N ALA A 314 -18.85 34.94 18.32
CA ALA A 314 -18.89 33.49 18.37
C ALA A 314 -17.78 32.92 19.26
N SER A 315 -17.96 31.71 19.76
CA SER A 315 -16.89 30.97 20.43
C SER A 315 -15.91 30.38 19.41
N ASP A 316 -14.73 29.96 19.87
CA ASP A 316 -13.76 29.18 19.08
C ASP A 316 -14.11 27.69 18.97
N SER A 317 -15.35 27.31 19.29
CA SER A 317 -15.75 25.92 19.36
C SER A 317 -15.97 25.29 17.98
N GLY A 318 -15.06 24.40 17.59
CA GLY A 318 -15.17 23.57 16.39
C GLY A 318 -15.27 24.41 15.10
N GLY A 319 -16.26 24.09 14.28
CA GLY A 319 -16.45 24.71 12.97
C GLY A 319 -16.81 26.20 12.97
N LEU A 320 -17.11 26.81 14.13
CA LEU A 320 -17.41 28.26 14.19
C LEU A 320 -16.25 29.13 13.74
N VAL A 321 -15.02 28.70 14.02
CA VAL A 321 -13.80 29.38 13.55
C VAL A 321 -13.78 29.45 12.03
N GLU A 322 -14.18 28.36 11.38
CA GLU A 322 -14.25 28.24 9.94
C GLU A 322 -15.42 29.05 9.35
N ALA A 323 -16.60 28.99 9.97
CA ALA A 323 -17.75 29.78 9.57
C ALA A 323 -17.49 31.30 9.66
N LYS A 324 -16.71 31.74 10.66
CA LYS A 324 -16.30 33.13 10.80
C LYS A 324 -15.27 33.57 9.76
N ALA A 325 -14.60 32.64 9.07
CA ALA A 325 -13.71 32.93 7.94
C ALA A 325 -12.69 34.07 8.20
N GLY A 326 -12.12 34.13 9.42
CA GLY A 326 -11.14 35.14 9.82
C GLY A 326 -11.71 36.52 10.19
N THR A 327 -13.03 36.65 10.32
CA THR A 327 -13.69 37.86 10.87
C THR A 327 -13.47 37.99 12.38
N GLY A 328 -13.75 39.16 12.96
CA GLY A 328 -13.41 39.45 14.36
C GLY A 328 -14.31 38.74 15.37
N TYR A 329 -14.00 38.90 16.66
CA TYR A 329 -14.85 38.48 17.79
C TYR A 329 -15.13 36.97 17.87
N VAL A 330 -14.09 36.17 17.62
CA VAL A 330 -14.04 34.73 17.97
C VAL A 330 -13.38 34.58 19.34
N ILE A 331 -14.13 34.11 20.33
CA ILE A 331 -13.73 34.15 21.74
C ILE A 331 -13.48 32.73 22.27
N PRO A 332 -12.32 32.48 22.92
CA PRO A 332 -12.04 31.19 23.53
C PRO A 332 -13.05 30.77 24.59
N VAL A 333 -13.50 29.52 24.55
CA VAL A 333 -14.37 28.91 25.58
C VAL A 333 -13.79 27.61 26.12
N ARG A 334 -14.26 27.21 27.31
CA ARG A 334 -14.02 25.85 27.82
C ARG A 334 -15.16 24.94 27.33
N PRO A 335 -14.90 23.99 26.41
CA PRO A 335 -15.96 23.15 25.86
C PRO A 335 -16.49 22.16 26.91
N ILE A 336 -17.66 21.55 26.62
CA ILE A 336 -18.18 20.47 27.47
C ILE A 336 -17.29 19.23 27.35
N GLU A 337 -16.75 18.77 28.48
CA GLU A 337 -15.87 17.59 28.55
C GLU A 337 -16.60 16.30 28.94
N ARG A 338 -17.74 16.42 29.65
CA ARG A 338 -18.46 15.27 30.19
C ARG A 338 -19.97 15.50 30.20
N PHE A 339 -20.71 14.41 29.98
CA PHE A 339 -22.16 14.35 30.19
C PHE A 339 -22.50 13.37 31.33
N GLU A 340 -23.56 13.65 32.06
CA GLU A 340 -24.17 12.74 33.03
C GLU A 340 -24.96 11.63 32.32
N SER A 341 -25.20 10.51 33.01
CA SER A 341 -25.99 9.40 32.48
C SER A 341 -27.49 9.67 32.40
N ALA A 342 -27.97 10.77 32.98
CA ALA A 342 -29.36 11.17 32.95
C ALA A 342 -29.67 12.01 31.70
N PHE A 343 -30.79 11.70 31.06
CA PHE A 343 -31.35 12.52 29.99
C PHE A 343 -32.26 13.60 30.57
N ASP A 344 -32.29 14.77 29.95
CA ASP A 344 -33.29 15.80 30.23
C ASP A 344 -34.58 15.58 29.41
N GLU A 345 -35.55 16.49 29.57
CA GLU A 345 -36.83 16.45 28.86
C GLU A 345 -36.73 16.62 27.33
N THR A 346 -35.58 17.08 26.83
CA THR A 346 -35.28 17.14 25.39
C THR A 346 -34.62 15.86 24.87
N HIS A 347 -34.51 14.83 25.72
CA HIS A 347 -33.80 13.58 25.46
C HIS A 347 -32.30 13.78 25.17
N MET A 348 -31.73 14.85 25.73
CA MET A 348 -30.30 15.15 25.67
C MET A 348 -29.61 14.68 26.95
N PRO A 349 -28.40 14.08 26.87
CA PRO A 349 -27.64 13.79 28.06
C PRO A 349 -27.24 15.10 28.74
N ARG A 350 -27.36 15.17 30.07
CA ARG A 350 -27.11 16.43 30.79
C ARG A 350 -25.62 16.77 30.79
N PRO A 351 -25.17 17.92 30.26
CA PRO A 351 -23.77 18.31 30.29
C PRO A 351 -23.33 18.69 31.71
N VAL A 352 -22.08 18.37 32.06
CA VAL A 352 -21.44 18.93 33.25
C VAL A 352 -20.93 20.32 32.89
N GLU A 353 -21.59 21.35 33.42
CA GLU A 353 -21.26 22.74 33.13
C GLU A 353 -19.92 23.15 33.77
N ILE A 354 -19.08 23.80 32.97
CA ILE A 354 -17.80 24.36 33.41
C ILE A 354 -17.95 25.88 33.40
N PRO A 355 -17.55 26.60 34.47
CA PRO A 355 -17.62 28.06 34.49
C PRO A 355 -16.90 28.67 33.28
N GLN A 356 -17.35 29.81 32.77
CA GLN A 356 -16.74 30.45 31.60
C GLN A 356 -16.14 31.81 31.99
N ASN A 357 -15.12 32.26 31.25
CA ASN A 357 -14.63 33.63 31.39
C ASN A 357 -15.52 34.57 30.56
N ILE A 358 -16.22 35.47 31.23
CA ILE A 358 -17.25 36.32 30.62
C ILE A 358 -16.68 37.65 30.12
N GLU A 359 -15.54 38.12 30.66
CA GLU A 359 -15.00 39.46 30.33
C GLU A 359 -14.74 39.68 28.84
N PRO A 360 -14.13 38.73 28.08
CA PRO A 360 -13.94 38.93 26.64
C PRO A 360 -15.26 39.10 25.86
N TRP A 361 -16.34 38.49 26.34
CA TRP A 361 -17.67 38.64 25.75
C TRP A 361 -18.28 40.00 26.07
N VAL A 362 -18.07 40.50 27.29
CA VAL A 362 -18.46 41.85 27.71
C VAL A 362 -17.73 42.89 26.86
N ASP A 363 -16.42 42.74 26.67
CA ASP A 363 -15.61 43.67 25.85
C ASP A 363 -16.09 43.71 24.39
N ALA A 364 -16.38 42.54 23.82
CA ALA A 364 -16.90 42.42 22.47
C ALA A 364 -18.26 43.11 22.32
N LEU A 365 -19.21 42.83 23.22
CA LEU A 365 -20.53 43.46 23.21
C LEU A 365 -20.44 44.96 23.47
N ASN A 366 -19.65 45.39 24.46
CA ASN A 366 -19.47 46.81 24.75
C ASN A 366 -18.95 47.56 23.51
N THR A 367 -17.96 47.00 22.82
CA THR A 367 -17.41 47.59 21.59
C THR A 367 -18.49 47.68 20.50
N LEU A 368 -19.16 46.58 20.18
CA LEU A 368 -20.13 46.52 19.08
C LEU A 368 -21.43 47.29 19.36
N LEU A 369 -21.80 47.48 20.63
CA LEU A 369 -23.03 48.17 21.02
C LEU A 369 -22.83 49.68 21.26
N THR A 370 -21.58 50.15 21.45
CA THR A 370 -21.27 51.56 21.74
C THR A 370 -20.48 52.27 20.64
N ASN A 371 -19.82 51.54 19.73
CA ASN A 371 -19.01 52.12 18.66
C ASN A 371 -19.63 51.84 17.27
N PRO A 372 -20.32 52.81 16.64
CA PRO A 372 -20.94 52.64 15.33
C PRO A 372 -19.96 52.24 14.23
N LYS A 373 -18.72 52.73 14.30
CA LYS A 373 -17.69 52.42 13.30
C LYS A 373 -17.24 50.96 13.43
N ALA A 374 -16.96 50.50 14.65
CA ALA A 374 -16.57 49.11 14.88
C ALA A 374 -17.68 48.12 14.48
N TYR A 375 -18.94 48.47 14.76
CA TYR A 375 -20.10 47.70 14.29
C TYR A 375 -20.16 47.62 12.77
N ALA A 376 -20.08 48.76 12.08
CA ALA A 376 -20.19 48.82 10.62
C ALA A 376 -19.04 48.07 9.93
N GLU A 377 -17.82 48.21 10.44
CA GLU A 377 -16.64 47.48 9.94
C GLU A 377 -16.80 45.96 10.10
N GLU A 378 -17.28 45.48 11.26
CA GLU A 378 -17.48 44.04 11.48
C GLU A 378 -18.66 43.49 10.70
N SER A 379 -19.76 44.25 10.58
CA SER A 379 -20.92 43.91 9.75
C SER A 379 -20.50 43.72 8.28
N GLU A 380 -19.73 44.67 7.74
CA GLU A 380 -19.26 44.61 6.36
C GLU A 380 -18.26 43.48 6.15
N ARG A 381 -17.28 43.33 7.06
CA ARG A 381 -16.31 42.24 7.00
C ARG A 381 -16.99 40.87 7.05
N SER A 382 -17.96 40.72 7.95
CA SER A 382 -18.78 39.50 8.09
C SER A 382 -19.50 39.18 6.79
N ARG A 383 -20.17 40.17 6.19
CA ARG A 383 -20.91 39.96 4.95
C ARG A 383 -20.00 39.61 3.78
N VAL A 384 -18.91 40.35 3.56
CA VAL A 384 -17.96 40.07 2.47
C VAL A 384 -17.37 38.68 2.61
N ALA A 385 -16.99 38.27 3.82
CA ALA A 385 -16.45 36.94 4.07
C ALA A 385 -17.48 35.84 3.78
N ALA A 386 -18.73 36.03 4.21
CA ALA A 386 -19.82 35.10 3.97
C ALA A 386 -20.22 35.01 2.49
N GLU A 387 -20.32 36.13 1.78
CA GLU A 387 -20.60 36.16 0.35
C GLU A 387 -19.52 35.44 -0.45
N LYS A 388 -18.24 35.69 -0.13
CA LYS A 388 -17.11 35.00 -0.75
C LYS A 388 -17.18 33.49 -0.50
N PHE A 389 -17.51 33.07 0.72
CA PHE A 389 -17.65 31.66 1.06
C PHE A 389 -18.80 31.01 0.26
N VAL A 390 -19.99 31.61 0.26
CA VAL A 390 -21.17 31.05 -0.42
C VAL A 390 -21.01 31.03 -1.94
N GLN A 391 -20.38 32.04 -2.54
CA GLN A 391 -20.08 32.09 -3.98
C GLN A 391 -19.16 30.96 -4.44
N ALA A 392 -18.34 30.40 -3.53
CA ALA A 392 -17.47 29.28 -3.83
C ALA A 392 -18.16 27.91 -3.70
N LEU A 393 -19.40 27.86 -3.18
CA LEU A 393 -20.13 26.60 -3.01
C LEU A 393 -20.78 26.16 -4.32
N ASP A 394 -20.63 24.88 -4.65
CA ASP A 394 -21.32 24.26 -5.77
C ASP A 394 -22.15 23.06 -5.28
N PRO A 395 -23.50 23.10 -5.38
CA PRO A 395 -24.35 21.95 -5.07
C PRO A 395 -23.95 20.66 -5.83
N ALA A 396 -23.31 20.80 -6.99
CA ALA A 396 -22.81 19.68 -7.77
C ALA A 396 -21.54 19.03 -7.19
N ASP A 397 -20.89 19.59 -6.15
CA ASP A 397 -19.73 18.96 -5.50
C ASP A 397 -20.07 17.56 -4.98
N PHE A 398 -21.25 17.40 -4.38
CA PHE A 398 -21.69 16.10 -3.88
C PHE A 398 -21.99 15.13 -5.03
N GLU A 399 -22.63 15.61 -6.11
CA GLU A 399 -22.87 14.82 -7.33
C GLU A 399 -21.56 14.37 -7.98
N ARG A 400 -20.59 15.27 -8.12
CA ARG A 400 -19.24 14.98 -8.66
C ARG A 400 -18.57 13.89 -7.85
N LEU A 401 -18.57 14.00 -6.52
CA LEU A 401 -18.02 12.95 -5.65
C LEU A 401 -18.67 11.59 -5.94
N LEU A 402 -20.00 11.51 -5.98
CA LEU A 402 -20.71 10.24 -6.21
C LEU A 402 -20.46 9.65 -7.60
N LEU A 403 -20.27 10.50 -8.62
CA LEU A 403 -19.95 10.08 -9.99
C LEU A 403 -18.48 9.65 -10.15
N GLU A 404 -17.58 10.29 -9.40
CA GLU A 404 -16.15 9.95 -9.41
C GLU A 404 -15.86 8.65 -8.68
N LEU A 405 -16.59 8.30 -7.62
CA LEU A 405 -16.34 7.04 -6.90
C LEU A 405 -16.59 5.83 -7.82
N PRO A 406 -15.62 4.90 -7.98
CA PRO A 406 -15.84 3.79 -8.89
C PRO A 406 -16.94 2.86 -8.38
N GLN A 407 -17.91 2.61 -9.26
CA GLN A 407 -19.09 1.79 -9.01
C GLN A 407 -18.76 0.30 -8.79
N GLN A 408 -17.60 -0.16 -9.27
CA GLN A 408 -17.09 -1.52 -9.11
C GLN A 408 -15.64 -1.45 -8.64
N PRO A 409 -15.35 -1.64 -7.34
CA PRO A 409 -13.99 -1.60 -6.84
C PRO A 409 -13.16 -2.77 -7.40
N LEU A 410 -11.93 -2.49 -7.81
CA LEU A 410 -10.98 -3.48 -8.28
C LEU A 410 -10.17 -4.06 -7.12
N ARG A 411 -9.73 -5.32 -7.26
CA ARG A 411 -8.65 -5.90 -6.45
C ARG A 411 -7.32 -5.68 -7.15
N ILE A 412 -6.47 -4.84 -6.57
CA ILE A 412 -5.21 -4.37 -7.15
C ILE A 412 -4.05 -4.81 -6.27
N LEU A 413 -3.10 -5.54 -6.85
CA LEU A 413 -1.89 -5.99 -6.16
C LEU A 413 -0.66 -5.27 -6.75
N LEU A 414 0.11 -4.55 -5.92
CA LEU A 414 1.43 -4.06 -6.30
C LEU A 414 2.49 -5.10 -5.96
N ALA A 415 3.29 -5.47 -6.96
CA ALA A 415 4.50 -6.24 -6.80
C ALA A 415 5.69 -5.28 -6.66
N HIS A 416 6.13 -5.05 -5.41
CA HIS A 416 7.15 -4.05 -5.07
C HIS A 416 8.42 -4.77 -4.58
N ASN A 417 9.56 -4.53 -5.22
CA ASN A 417 10.86 -5.14 -4.88
C ASN A 417 11.77 -4.20 -4.07
N SER A 418 11.17 -3.25 -3.37
CA SER A 418 11.81 -2.38 -2.38
C SER A 418 10.90 -2.19 -1.16
N LEU A 419 11.34 -1.38 -0.20
CA LEU A 419 10.59 -1.09 1.01
C LEU A 419 9.43 -0.13 0.69
N TYR A 420 8.20 -0.51 1.03
CA TYR A 420 7.02 0.30 0.73
C TYR A 420 6.87 1.51 1.66
N TYR A 421 7.13 1.33 2.95
CA TYR A 421 7.07 2.39 3.95
C TYR A 421 8.08 2.15 5.09
N PRO A 422 8.96 3.11 5.42
CA PRO A 422 9.16 4.38 4.72
C PRO A 422 9.62 4.16 3.27
N SER A 423 9.12 4.99 2.36
CA SER A 423 9.47 4.92 0.94
C SER A 423 10.72 5.77 0.68
N HIS A 424 11.79 5.16 0.19
CA HIS A 424 13.03 5.86 -0.14
C HIS A 424 13.12 6.16 -1.65
N GLY A 425 13.34 7.42 -2.01
CA GLY A 425 13.44 7.83 -3.42
C GLY A 425 12.10 8.12 -4.10
N GLY A 426 12.16 8.89 -5.20
CA GLY A 426 10.96 9.42 -5.87
C GLY A 426 10.07 8.37 -6.53
N GLY A 427 10.65 7.28 -7.05
CA GLY A 427 9.89 6.20 -7.69
C GLY A 427 9.03 5.41 -6.70
N ASP A 428 9.63 5.00 -5.59
CA ASP A 428 8.96 4.22 -4.53
C ASP A 428 7.90 5.06 -3.84
N ARG A 429 8.21 6.33 -3.53
CA ARG A 429 7.22 7.29 -3.01
C ARG A 429 6.04 7.46 -3.99
N SER A 430 6.30 7.54 -5.30
CA SER A 430 5.24 7.65 -6.31
C SER A 430 4.39 6.38 -6.43
N ASN A 431 4.98 5.19 -6.30
CA ASN A 431 4.22 3.93 -6.24
C ASN A 431 3.34 3.90 -5.00
N ARG A 432 3.87 4.28 -3.84
CA ARG A 432 3.09 4.40 -2.59
C ARG A 432 1.89 5.32 -2.77
N LEU A 433 2.12 6.57 -3.18
CA LEU A 433 1.06 7.56 -3.36
C LEU A 433 0.01 7.11 -4.39
N LEU A 434 0.43 6.43 -5.47
CA LEU A 434 -0.51 5.85 -6.44
C LEU A 434 -1.42 4.80 -5.80
N MET A 435 -0.84 3.86 -5.04
CA MET A 435 -1.61 2.81 -4.37
C MET A 435 -2.54 3.38 -3.29
N GLU A 436 -2.07 4.36 -2.51
CA GLU A 436 -2.88 5.06 -1.51
C GLU A 436 -4.04 5.81 -2.18
N ALA A 437 -3.82 6.50 -3.31
CA ALA A 437 -4.87 7.19 -4.04
C ALA A 437 -5.92 6.22 -4.62
N LEU A 438 -5.51 5.06 -5.13
CA LEU A 438 -6.43 4.00 -5.57
C LEU A 438 -7.26 3.44 -4.39
N ALA A 439 -6.65 3.27 -3.22
CA ALA A 439 -7.32 2.79 -2.01
C ALA A 439 -8.28 3.84 -1.44
N GLN A 440 -7.94 5.14 -1.53
CA GLN A 440 -8.83 6.25 -1.18
C GLN A 440 -10.02 6.34 -2.13
N ARG A 441 -9.81 6.02 -3.41
CA ARG A 441 -10.88 5.75 -4.38
C ARG A 441 -11.54 4.40 -4.16
N GLY A 442 -11.32 3.75 -3.02
CA GLY A 442 -11.99 2.56 -2.46
C GLY A 442 -11.86 1.29 -3.29
N HIS A 443 -10.80 1.18 -4.08
CA HIS A 443 -10.34 -0.12 -4.54
C HIS A 443 -9.74 -0.92 -3.37
N GLN A 444 -9.76 -2.25 -3.49
CA GLN A 444 -9.06 -3.12 -2.57
C GLN A 444 -7.61 -3.20 -3.04
N VAL A 445 -6.69 -2.66 -2.25
CA VAL A 445 -5.30 -2.46 -2.64
C VAL A 445 -4.41 -3.24 -1.69
N ARG A 446 -3.60 -4.14 -2.25
CA ARG A 446 -2.58 -4.88 -1.52
C ARG A 446 -1.19 -4.63 -2.11
N VAL A 447 -0.18 -4.61 -1.25
CA VAL A 447 1.22 -4.48 -1.64
C VAL A 447 2.00 -5.65 -1.05
N VAL A 448 2.82 -6.29 -1.87
CA VAL A 448 3.87 -7.20 -1.41
C VAL A 448 5.21 -6.52 -1.64
N SER A 449 5.96 -6.30 -0.56
CA SER A 449 7.24 -5.59 -0.52
C SER A 449 8.31 -6.37 0.23
N ARG A 450 9.53 -5.84 0.32
CA ARG A 450 10.62 -6.46 1.11
C ARG A 450 11.48 -5.41 1.82
N VAL A 451 12.13 -5.83 2.90
CA VAL A 451 13.26 -5.08 3.49
C VAL A 451 14.50 -5.15 2.60
N ALA A 452 15.48 -4.27 2.85
CA ALA A 452 16.72 -4.19 2.09
C ALA A 452 17.59 -5.46 2.21
N ALA A 453 17.77 -6.00 3.42
CA ALA A 453 18.39 -7.29 3.65
C ALA A 453 17.50 -8.18 4.54
N PHE A 454 17.30 -9.44 4.15
CA PHE A 454 16.50 -10.38 4.95
C PHE A 454 17.22 -10.73 6.24
N GLY A 455 16.52 -10.71 7.37
CA GLY A 455 17.07 -11.04 8.67
C GLY A 455 16.34 -10.36 9.82
N THR A 456 16.69 -10.77 11.04
CA THR A 456 16.08 -10.23 12.27
C THR A 456 16.34 -8.74 12.44
N ALA A 457 17.56 -8.27 12.15
CA ALA A 457 17.94 -6.87 12.34
C ALA A 457 17.06 -5.90 11.53
N ASP A 458 16.90 -6.12 10.22
CA ASP A 458 16.09 -5.25 9.36
C ASP A 458 14.59 -5.42 9.62
N GLY A 459 14.13 -6.62 10.00
CA GLY A 459 12.75 -6.85 10.42
C GLY A 459 12.39 -6.07 11.70
N ASP A 460 13.27 -6.10 12.70
CA ASP A 460 13.08 -5.38 13.97
C ASP A 460 13.17 -3.87 13.78
N ASN A 461 14.10 -3.40 12.93
CA ASN A 461 14.22 -1.98 12.55
C ASN A 461 12.92 -1.47 11.91
N LEU A 462 12.34 -2.23 10.98
CA LEU A 462 11.08 -1.87 10.34
C LEU A 462 9.94 -1.80 11.37
N LEU A 463 9.81 -2.80 12.25
CA LEU A 463 8.78 -2.78 13.30
C LEU A 463 8.93 -1.57 14.24
N SER A 464 10.16 -1.21 14.58
CA SER A 464 10.44 -0.04 15.41
C SER A 464 10.06 1.26 14.70
N ASP A 465 10.46 1.43 13.43
CA ASP A 465 10.17 2.63 12.65
C ASP A 465 8.66 2.81 12.41
N LEU A 466 7.94 1.72 12.07
CA LEU A 466 6.49 1.73 11.94
C LEU A 466 5.80 2.17 13.23
N ARG A 467 6.24 1.67 14.39
CA ARG A 467 5.69 2.07 15.70
C ARG A 467 5.95 3.54 16.02
N GLN A 468 7.16 4.05 15.74
CA GLN A 468 7.49 5.46 15.93
C GLN A 468 6.61 6.37 15.06
N ARG A 469 6.26 5.89 13.86
CA ARG A 469 5.36 6.57 12.91
C ARG A 469 3.86 6.33 13.20
N GLY A 470 3.52 5.67 14.31
CA GLY A 470 2.13 5.41 14.71
C GLY A 470 1.41 4.33 13.90
N VAL A 471 2.14 3.55 13.09
CA VAL A 471 1.60 2.45 12.30
C VAL A 471 1.68 1.16 13.12
N ARG A 472 0.53 0.49 13.28
CA ARG A 472 0.48 -0.83 13.92
C ARG A 472 0.80 -1.90 12.89
N ALA A 473 1.75 -2.75 13.24
CA ALA A 473 2.25 -3.82 12.38
C ALA A 473 2.42 -5.10 13.18
N ASP A 474 2.07 -6.22 12.56
CA ASP A 474 2.09 -7.54 13.17
C ASP A 474 2.92 -8.50 12.31
N LEU A 475 3.61 -9.43 12.96
CA LEU A 475 4.21 -10.58 12.29
C LEU A 475 3.09 -11.47 11.76
N VAL A 476 3.11 -11.72 10.45
CA VAL A 476 2.17 -12.63 9.79
C VAL A 476 2.89 -13.93 9.40
N GLU A 477 2.14 -14.90 8.91
CA GLU A 477 2.71 -16.15 8.39
C GLU A 477 3.79 -15.89 7.33
N ASP A 478 4.73 -16.83 7.20
CA ASP A 478 5.87 -16.75 6.27
C ASP A 478 6.90 -15.66 6.56
N GLY A 479 7.01 -15.15 7.79
CA GLY A 479 8.06 -14.20 8.11
C GLY A 479 7.92 -12.86 7.37
N ALA A 480 6.68 -12.47 7.07
CA ALA A 480 6.35 -11.13 6.63
C ALA A 480 5.79 -10.29 7.79
N ILE A 481 5.88 -8.98 7.66
CA ILE A 481 5.28 -7.99 8.57
C ILE A 481 4.07 -7.40 7.84
N GLY A 482 2.88 -7.58 8.41
CA GLY A 482 1.62 -7.08 7.91
C GLY A 482 1.18 -5.79 8.60
N TYR A 483 0.77 -4.79 7.82
CA TYR A 483 0.23 -3.53 8.33
C TYR A 483 -0.70 -2.86 7.31
N THR A 484 -1.50 -1.90 7.78
CA THR A 484 -2.36 -1.08 6.90
C THR A 484 -1.88 0.37 6.91
N LEU A 485 -1.64 0.95 5.74
CA LEU A 485 -1.25 2.35 5.56
C LEU A 485 -2.21 3.04 4.58
N SER A 486 -2.90 4.10 4.99
CA SER A 486 -3.86 4.84 4.14
C SER A 486 -4.85 3.92 3.39
N ARG A 487 -5.39 2.89 4.08
CA ARG A 487 -6.28 1.83 3.53
C ARG A 487 -5.63 0.83 2.56
N VAL A 488 -4.30 0.85 2.40
CA VAL A 488 -3.53 -0.14 1.66
C VAL A 488 -3.09 -1.25 2.60
N ASP A 489 -3.39 -2.51 2.27
CA ASP A 489 -2.86 -3.67 2.98
C ASP A 489 -1.43 -3.96 2.51
N VAL A 490 -0.46 -3.95 3.41
CA VAL A 490 0.96 -4.13 3.07
C VAL A 490 1.50 -5.38 3.75
N LEU A 491 2.21 -6.20 2.97
CA LEU A 491 2.95 -7.37 3.42
C LEU A 491 4.43 -7.19 3.05
N THR A 492 5.25 -6.87 4.05
CA THR A 492 6.69 -6.69 3.85
C THR A 492 7.46 -7.92 4.30
N VAL A 493 8.10 -8.61 3.37
CA VAL A 493 8.91 -9.81 3.65
C VAL A 493 10.21 -9.39 4.34
N ALA A 494 10.45 -9.91 5.55
CA ALA A 494 11.58 -9.53 6.39
C ALA A 494 12.45 -10.71 6.85
N TYR A 495 11.86 -11.87 7.14
CA TYR A 495 12.55 -13.04 7.72
C TYR A 495 12.75 -14.17 6.69
N GLU A 496 13.28 -15.33 7.11
CA GLU A 496 13.69 -16.50 6.28
C GLU A 496 12.55 -17.14 5.44
N SER A 497 11.98 -16.38 4.51
CA SER A 497 11.06 -16.81 3.47
C SER A 497 11.45 -16.13 2.16
N THR A 498 11.08 -16.74 1.02
CA THR A 498 11.41 -16.14 -0.27
C THR A 498 10.29 -15.20 -0.71
N LEU A 499 10.65 -13.95 -1.07
CA LEU A 499 9.73 -12.94 -1.63
C LEU A 499 8.80 -13.51 -2.72
N ARG A 500 9.33 -14.41 -3.55
CA ARG A 500 8.56 -15.11 -4.60
C ARG A 500 7.44 -15.99 -4.05
N GLN A 501 7.68 -16.73 -2.97
CA GLN A 501 6.66 -17.60 -2.36
C GLN A 501 5.52 -16.77 -1.75
N VAL A 502 5.86 -15.72 -1.00
CA VAL A 502 4.86 -14.82 -0.41
C VAL A 502 4.02 -14.19 -1.51
N PHE A 503 4.67 -13.67 -2.57
CA PHE A 503 3.97 -13.09 -3.71
C PHE A 503 3.05 -14.11 -4.41
N SER A 504 3.54 -15.32 -4.70
CA SER A 504 2.74 -16.37 -5.34
C SER A 504 1.51 -16.76 -4.52
N ARG A 505 1.62 -16.86 -3.18
CA ARG A 505 0.45 -17.12 -2.34
C ARG A 505 -0.55 -15.97 -2.36
N GLN A 506 -0.08 -14.72 -2.41
CA GLN A 506 -0.99 -13.59 -2.55
C GLN A 506 -1.72 -13.58 -3.89
N LEU A 507 -1.13 -14.09 -4.98
CA LEU A 507 -1.87 -14.28 -6.23
C LEU A 507 -3.08 -15.23 -6.08
N GLU A 508 -3.01 -16.19 -5.15
CA GLU A 508 -4.09 -17.14 -4.86
C GLU A 508 -5.06 -16.61 -3.80
N GLN A 509 -4.54 -16.07 -2.68
CA GLN A 509 -5.33 -15.63 -1.53
C GLN A 509 -6.06 -14.30 -1.77
N PHE A 510 -5.38 -13.35 -2.41
CA PHE A 510 -5.96 -12.03 -2.69
C PHE A 510 -6.72 -12.02 -4.02
N ASP A 511 -6.45 -12.98 -4.91
CA ASP A 511 -7.06 -13.12 -6.25
C ASP A 511 -7.19 -11.76 -6.99
N PRO A 512 -6.06 -11.10 -7.31
CA PRO A 512 -6.09 -9.77 -7.90
C PRO A 512 -6.70 -9.79 -9.30
N GLN A 513 -7.45 -8.74 -9.63
CA GLN A 513 -7.89 -8.46 -11.01
C GLN A 513 -6.80 -7.74 -11.79
N ILE A 514 -6.06 -6.85 -11.12
CA ILE A 514 -4.93 -6.11 -11.66
C ILE A 514 -3.69 -6.40 -10.81
N ILE A 515 -2.57 -6.67 -11.46
CA ILE A 515 -1.24 -6.68 -10.85
C ILE A 515 -0.45 -5.53 -11.45
N ILE A 516 0.00 -4.61 -10.59
CA ILE A 516 0.91 -3.53 -10.96
C ILE A 516 2.33 -3.99 -10.64
N THR A 517 3.23 -3.78 -11.60
CA THR A 517 4.67 -4.03 -11.46
C THR A 517 5.40 -2.77 -11.84
N SER A 518 6.63 -2.55 -11.38
CA SER A 518 7.42 -1.42 -11.85
C SER A 518 8.89 -1.74 -12.02
N THR A 519 9.65 -0.77 -12.50
CA THR A 519 11.11 -0.88 -12.72
C THR A 519 11.95 -0.93 -11.44
N ASP A 520 11.32 -0.92 -10.27
CA ASP A 520 11.96 -1.25 -8.98
C ASP A 520 12.37 -2.74 -8.88
N ASP A 521 11.91 -3.56 -9.83
CA ASP A 521 12.31 -4.96 -10.00
C ASP A 521 13.18 -5.17 -11.27
N PRO A 522 14.45 -4.67 -11.30
CA PRO A 522 15.32 -4.78 -12.48
C PRO A 522 15.65 -6.25 -12.84
N GLY A 523 15.54 -7.15 -11.85
CA GLY A 523 15.67 -8.59 -12.01
C GLY A 523 14.46 -9.27 -12.68
N GLN A 524 13.33 -8.57 -12.79
CA GLN A 524 12.02 -9.12 -13.22
C GLN A 524 11.58 -10.33 -12.37
N LEU A 525 11.99 -10.38 -11.09
CA LEU A 525 11.71 -11.50 -10.19
C LEU A 525 10.22 -11.65 -9.91
N LEU A 526 9.53 -10.53 -9.69
CA LEU A 526 8.10 -10.44 -9.43
C LEU A 526 7.32 -10.27 -10.73
N PHE A 527 7.87 -9.53 -11.70
CA PHE A 527 7.26 -9.38 -13.02
C PHE A 527 7.01 -10.73 -13.70
N ASP A 528 8.01 -11.62 -13.70
CA ASP A 528 7.92 -12.97 -14.28
C ASP A 528 6.81 -13.83 -13.65
N LEU A 529 6.50 -13.62 -12.37
CA LEU A 529 5.42 -14.31 -11.66
C LEU A 529 4.06 -13.67 -11.99
N ALA A 530 3.99 -12.34 -12.02
CA ALA A 530 2.78 -11.59 -12.35
C ALA A 530 2.24 -11.99 -13.73
N ILE A 531 3.11 -12.05 -14.74
CA ILE A 531 2.74 -12.47 -16.11
C ILE A 531 2.49 -13.98 -16.25
N ARG A 532 2.46 -14.75 -15.15
CA ARG A 532 1.99 -16.15 -15.17
C ARG A 532 0.59 -16.29 -14.60
N SER A 533 0.06 -15.26 -13.94
CA SER A 533 -1.32 -15.25 -13.48
C SER A 533 -2.26 -15.54 -14.65
N ALA A 534 -3.21 -16.47 -14.45
CA ALA A 534 -4.18 -16.86 -15.46
C ALA A 534 -5.31 -15.82 -15.62
N THR A 535 -5.70 -15.17 -14.53
CA THR A 535 -6.87 -14.27 -14.45
C THR A 535 -6.48 -12.79 -14.47
N ALA A 536 -5.51 -12.40 -13.65
CA ALA A 536 -5.14 -10.99 -13.43
C ALA A 536 -4.50 -10.34 -14.67
N ARG A 537 -4.74 -9.04 -14.87
CA ARG A 537 -4.05 -8.24 -15.89
C ARG A 537 -2.81 -7.57 -15.32
N VAL A 538 -1.74 -7.55 -16.08
CA VAL A 538 -0.46 -7.01 -15.63
C VAL A 538 -0.22 -5.65 -16.26
N VAL A 539 -0.15 -4.61 -15.42
CA VAL A 539 0.22 -3.26 -15.83
C VAL A 539 1.64 -2.98 -15.35
N HIS A 540 2.54 -2.63 -16.28
CA HIS A 540 3.95 -2.38 -15.97
C HIS A 540 4.26 -0.87 -15.99
N LEU A 541 4.78 -0.35 -14.89
CA LEU A 541 5.17 1.05 -14.76
C LEU A 541 6.66 1.22 -15.01
N ILE A 542 7.02 2.00 -16.02
CA ILE A 542 8.41 2.37 -16.28
C ILE A 542 8.69 3.68 -15.53
N ARG A 543 9.39 3.56 -14.40
CA ARG A 543 9.76 4.69 -13.52
C ARG A 543 11.19 5.18 -13.73
N ALA A 544 12.05 4.37 -14.34
CA ALA A 544 13.42 4.74 -14.68
C ALA A 544 13.89 3.98 -15.93
N THR A 545 14.41 4.71 -16.93
CA THR A 545 14.91 4.10 -18.18
C THR A 545 16.18 3.28 -17.97
N ILE A 546 16.98 3.54 -16.93
CA ILE A 546 18.15 2.70 -16.63
C ILE A 546 17.81 1.24 -16.32
N ALA A 547 16.62 1.03 -15.76
CA ALA A 547 16.21 -0.23 -15.14
C ALA A 547 15.41 -1.10 -16.12
N VAL A 548 15.09 -0.57 -17.31
CA VAL A 548 14.53 -1.36 -18.40
C VAL A 548 15.65 -2.13 -19.11
N PRO A 549 15.36 -3.30 -19.72
CA PRO A 549 16.36 -4.14 -20.37
C PRO A 549 16.67 -3.75 -21.82
N PHE A 550 16.37 -2.52 -22.24
CA PHE A 550 16.54 -2.08 -23.63
C PHE A 550 16.89 -0.59 -23.71
N GLY A 551 17.41 -0.20 -24.87
CA GLY A 551 17.74 1.19 -25.17
C GLY A 551 19.07 1.66 -24.58
N PRO A 552 19.50 2.88 -24.96
CA PRO A 552 20.83 3.40 -24.64
C PRO A 552 21.02 3.72 -23.15
N ASP A 553 19.95 4.13 -22.46
CA ASP A 553 20.02 4.43 -21.02
C ASP A 553 20.15 3.18 -20.14
N SER A 554 19.86 1.98 -20.66
CA SER A 554 19.83 0.74 -19.88
C SER A 554 21.20 0.38 -19.31
N SER A 555 21.24 0.10 -18.00
CA SER A 555 22.45 -0.43 -17.33
C SER A 555 22.68 -1.92 -17.58
N SER A 556 21.67 -2.65 -18.04
CA SER A 556 21.71 -4.12 -18.18
C SER A 556 20.80 -4.58 -19.32
N PRO A 557 21.15 -4.22 -20.58
CA PRO A 557 20.34 -4.56 -21.74
C PRO A 557 20.24 -6.09 -21.91
N SER A 558 19.04 -6.57 -22.24
CA SER A 558 18.76 -7.99 -22.42
C SER A 558 17.56 -8.20 -23.33
N SER A 559 17.80 -8.63 -24.57
CA SER A 559 16.73 -8.95 -25.53
C SER A 559 15.69 -9.93 -24.98
N ALA A 560 16.13 -10.94 -24.23
CA ALA A 560 15.23 -11.91 -23.61
C ALA A 560 14.27 -11.25 -22.59
N LYS A 561 14.78 -10.35 -21.73
CA LYS A 561 13.95 -9.62 -20.78
C LYS A 561 13.04 -8.59 -21.47
N SER A 562 13.48 -8.01 -22.59
CA SER A 562 12.68 -7.10 -23.41
C SER A 562 11.48 -7.80 -24.06
N GLU A 563 11.67 -9.00 -24.60
CA GLU A 563 10.56 -9.81 -25.12
C GLU A 563 9.59 -10.24 -24.03
N VAL A 564 10.10 -10.50 -22.82
CA VAL A 564 9.26 -10.84 -21.67
C VAL A 564 8.35 -9.66 -21.27
N LEU A 565 8.86 -8.42 -21.28
CA LEU A 565 8.08 -7.21 -20.96
C LEU A 565 6.89 -6.97 -21.90
N LYS A 566 6.96 -7.41 -23.16
CA LYS A 566 5.84 -7.35 -24.12
C LYS A 566 4.61 -8.15 -23.67
N ASN A 567 4.75 -9.04 -22.68
CA ASN A 567 3.62 -9.80 -22.12
C ASN A 567 2.82 -9.03 -21.06
N ALA A 568 3.20 -7.79 -20.74
CA ALA A 568 2.35 -6.90 -19.96
C ALA A 568 1.07 -6.56 -20.76
N ASP A 569 -0.08 -6.54 -20.09
CA ASP A 569 -1.36 -6.16 -20.70
C ASP A 569 -1.43 -4.63 -20.96
N ALA A 570 -0.65 -3.84 -20.24
CA ALA A 570 -0.38 -2.43 -20.54
C ALA A 570 0.97 -1.98 -19.98
N VAL A 571 1.60 -1.01 -20.64
CA VAL A 571 2.84 -0.38 -20.20
C VAL A 571 2.61 1.12 -20.03
N VAL A 572 3.01 1.65 -18.88
CA VAL A 572 2.83 3.08 -18.55
C VAL A 572 4.18 3.72 -18.28
N GLY A 573 4.52 4.73 -19.08
CA GLY A 573 5.62 5.64 -18.80
C GLY A 573 5.17 6.75 -17.86
N VAL A 574 6.04 7.18 -16.95
CA VAL A 574 5.75 8.26 -15.97
C VAL A 574 5.89 9.67 -16.54
N SER A 575 6.35 9.78 -17.78
CA SER A 575 6.43 11.00 -18.59
C SER A 575 6.23 10.65 -20.05
N ASN A 576 6.03 11.67 -20.89
CA ASN A 576 5.96 11.47 -22.33
C ASN A 576 7.32 10.99 -22.87
N TYR A 577 8.42 11.49 -22.34
CA TYR A 577 9.77 11.03 -22.64
C TYR A 577 9.90 9.52 -22.41
N VAL A 578 9.52 9.02 -21.22
CA VAL A 578 9.65 7.59 -20.90
C VAL A 578 8.74 6.73 -21.77
N ALA A 579 7.51 7.17 -22.03
CA ALA A 579 6.60 6.43 -22.92
C ALA A 579 7.18 6.32 -24.34
N LYS A 580 7.70 7.43 -24.89
CA LYS A 580 8.37 7.44 -26.20
C LYS A 580 9.62 6.57 -26.21
N TYR A 581 10.44 6.62 -25.17
CA TYR A 581 11.63 5.78 -25.03
C TYR A 581 11.26 4.28 -25.09
N ALA A 582 10.21 3.88 -24.36
CA ALA A 582 9.72 2.50 -24.36
C ALA A 582 9.17 2.05 -25.73
N GLN A 583 8.52 2.95 -26.46
CA GLN A 583 8.06 2.72 -27.84
C GLN A 583 9.24 2.55 -28.80
N GLU A 584 10.18 3.50 -28.79
CA GLU A 584 11.30 3.56 -29.73
C GLU A 584 12.30 2.41 -29.53
N PHE A 585 12.73 2.18 -28.29
CA PHE A 585 13.80 1.21 -28.00
C PHE A 585 13.30 -0.15 -27.52
N GLY A 586 12.10 -0.20 -26.92
CA GLY A 586 11.51 -1.44 -26.40
C GLY A 586 10.52 -2.10 -27.36
N GLY A 587 10.01 -1.36 -28.36
CA GLY A 587 8.91 -1.82 -29.20
C GLY A 587 7.64 -2.10 -28.39
N LEU A 588 7.43 -1.37 -27.29
CA LEU A 588 6.29 -1.52 -26.39
C LEU A 588 5.19 -0.51 -26.75
N GLU A 589 3.93 -0.92 -26.71
CA GLU A 589 2.78 -0.01 -26.75
C GLU A 589 2.63 0.69 -25.39
N ALA A 590 3.55 1.61 -25.09
CA ALA A 590 3.56 2.37 -23.85
C ALA A 590 2.72 3.64 -23.96
N VAL A 591 1.96 3.98 -22.93
CA VAL A 591 1.22 5.24 -22.81
C VAL A 591 1.75 6.07 -21.64
N HIS A 592 1.62 7.39 -21.70
CA HIS A 592 1.88 8.25 -20.55
C HIS A 592 0.57 8.55 -19.82
N VAL A 593 0.58 8.31 -18.51
CA VAL A 593 -0.48 8.70 -17.58
C VAL A 593 0.19 9.45 -16.43
N PRO A 594 -0.36 10.58 -15.93
CA PRO A 594 0.27 11.40 -14.89
C PRO A 594 0.18 10.72 -13.50
N ILE A 595 0.93 9.64 -13.31
CA ILE A 595 0.93 8.77 -12.12
C ILE A 595 1.98 9.17 -11.06
N SER A 596 2.54 10.36 -11.18
CA SER A 596 3.51 10.93 -10.25
C SER A 596 2.79 11.91 -9.31
N LEU A 597 1.85 11.38 -8.52
CA LEU A 597 1.03 12.15 -7.60
C LEU A 597 1.88 12.84 -6.52
N LEU A 598 1.43 14.00 -6.03
CA LEU A 598 2.05 14.73 -4.93
C LEU A 598 1.40 14.37 -3.59
N GLU A 599 2.04 14.72 -2.47
CA GLU A 599 1.49 14.42 -1.15
C GLU A 599 0.24 15.27 -0.90
N SER A 600 -0.80 14.66 -0.33
CA SER A 600 -2.05 15.36 -0.02
C SER A 600 -1.89 16.19 1.26
N GLY A 601 -2.24 17.48 1.21
CA GLY A 601 -2.08 18.38 2.35
C GLY A 601 -2.59 19.80 2.06
N PRO A 602 -2.43 20.74 3.02
CA PRO A 602 -2.63 22.16 2.75
C PRO A 602 -1.70 22.64 1.62
N GLU A 603 -2.09 23.73 0.94
CA GLU A 603 -1.25 24.31 -0.11
C GLU A 603 0.18 24.58 0.41
N PRO A 604 1.24 24.15 -0.31
CA PRO A 604 2.61 24.32 0.14
C PRO A 604 2.95 25.79 0.44
N PRO A 605 3.68 26.09 1.52
CA PRO A 605 4.06 27.46 1.85
C PRO A 605 4.95 28.06 0.76
N TYR A 606 4.93 29.38 0.63
CA TYR A 606 5.87 30.10 -0.22
C TYR A 606 7.17 30.28 0.57
N LEU A 607 8.19 29.48 0.25
CA LEU A 607 9.47 29.43 0.99
C LEU A 607 10.64 30.05 0.24
N GLY A 608 10.60 30.07 -1.09
CA GLY A 608 11.67 30.65 -1.89
C GLY A 608 11.82 32.14 -1.60
N ARG A 609 13.05 32.56 -1.29
CA ARG A 609 13.43 33.97 -1.13
C ARG A 609 14.77 34.23 -1.78
N PHE A 610 14.91 35.40 -2.39
CA PHE A 610 16.18 35.85 -2.95
C PHE A 610 17.31 35.86 -1.91
N GLU A 611 16.99 36.06 -0.63
CA GLU A 611 17.97 36.11 0.46
C GLU A 611 18.42 34.73 0.97
N ASN A 612 17.73 33.64 0.59
CA ASN A 612 18.07 32.28 1.05
C ASN A 612 19.55 31.97 0.78
N GLN A 613 20.19 31.15 1.60
CA GLN A 613 21.65 31.12 1.65
C GLN A 613 22.29 30.27 0.54
N TYR A 614 21.66 29.17 0.16
CA TYR A 614 22.36 28.10 -0.55
C TYR A 614 21.90 27.89 -2.00
N VAL A 615 22.87 27.56 -2.84
CA VAL A 615 22.64 26.83 -4.09
C VAL A 615 22.71 25.34 -3.78
N THR A 616 21.60 24.63 -3.93
CA THR A 616 21.44 23.29 -3.34
C THR A 616 21.44 22.20 -4.42
N ILE A 617 22.10 21.07 -4.16
CA ILE A 617 21.98 19.82 -4.93
C ILE A 617 21.51 18.68 -4.03
N ALA A 618 20.56 17.88 -4.51
CA ALA A 618 20.12 16.66 -3.86
C ALA A 618 20.77 15.43 -4.49
N ASN A 619 21.20 14.48 -3.65
CA ASN A 619 21.89 13.26 -4.03
C ASN A 619 23.09 13.47 -4.97
N PRO A 620 24.08 14.31 -4.59
CA PRO A 620 25.27 14.54 -5.40
C PRO A 620 26.02 13.21 -5.63
N CYS A 621 26.03 12.74 -6.87
CA CYS A 621 26.85 11.62 -7.33
C CYS A 621 27.12 11.76 -8.84
N ALA A 622 27.97 10.89 -9.37
CA ALA A 622 28.40 10.91 -10.78
C ALA A 622 27.24 11.09 -11.77
N VAL A 623 26.18 10.27 -11.66
CA VAL A 623 25.03 10.29 -12.58
C VAL A 623 24.08 11.47 -12.35
N LYS A 624 24.08 12.02 -11.13
CA LYS A 624 23.30 13.20 -10.73
C LYS A 624 24.02 14.52 -11.00
N GLY A 625 25.16 14.47 -11.69
CA GLY A 625 25.88 15.66 -12.15
C GLY A 625 26.71 16.34 -11.07
N ILE A 626 27.24 15.59 -10.09
CA ILE A 626 28.16 16.13 -9.08
C ILE A 626 29.32 16.90 -9.72
N GLY A 627 29.83 16.46 -10.88
CA GLY A 627 30.92 17.14 -11.59
C GLY A 627 30.55 18.56 -12.08
N ILE A 628 29.29 18.82 -12.43
CA ILE A 628 28.81 20.17 -12.78
C ILE A 628 28.75 21.02 -11.51
N PHE A 629 28.17 20.48 -10.44
CA PHE A 629 28.06 21.15 -9.14
C PHE A 629 29.43 21.56 -8.57
N LEU A 630 30.40 20.65 -8.57
CA LEU A 630 31.75 20.92 -8.05
C LEU A 630 32.47 22.00 -8.87
N GLN A 631 32.37 21.96 -10.21
CA GLN A 631 32.98 22.98 -11.07
C GLN A 631 32.33 24.36 -10.90
N LEU A 632 31.01 24.43 -10.65
CA LEU A 632 30.35 25.69 -10.30
C LEU A 632 30.83 26.21 -8.94
N ALA A 633 30.97 25.33 -7.94
CA ALA A 633 31.49 25.69 -6.63
C ALA A 633 32.93 26.24 -6.72
N ASP A 634 33.78 25.64 -7.55
CA ASP A 634 35.16 26.08 -7.77
C ASP A 634 35.23 27.44 -8.48
N ARG A 635 34.34 27.70 -9.45
CA ARG A 635 34.29 28.97 -10.19
C ARG A 635 33.61 30.11 -9.42
N MET A 636 32.80 29.78 -8.41
CA MET A 636 32.05 30.75 -7.60
C MET A 636 32.39 30.64 -6.10
N PRO A 637 33.64 30.94 -5.69
CA PRO A 637 34.08 30.76 -4.30
C PRO A 637 33.36 31.64 -3.28
N HIS A 638 32.65 32.69 -3.73
CA HIS A 638 31.87 33.59 -2.91
C HIS A 638 30.40 33.13 -2.69
N VAL A 639 29.95 32.12 -3.44
CA VAL A 639 28.60 31.55 -3.33
C VAL A 639 28.64 30.36 -2.39
N GLN A 640 27.65 30.25 -1.51
CA GLN A 640 27.49 29.12 -0.60
C GLN A 640 26.67 28.00 -1.28
N PHE A 641 27.22 26.79 -1.32
CA PHE A 641 26.58 25.63 -1.91
C PHE A 641 26.21 24.62 -0.82
N ALA A 642 25.04 23.99 -0.96
CA ALA A 642 24.59 22.92 -0.06
C ALA A 642 24.45 21.60 -0.85
N ALA A 643 25.01 20.54 -0.30
CA ALA A 643 24.96 19.19 -0.85
C ALA A 643 24.19 18.29 0.12
N VAL A 644 23.16 17.59 -0.36
CA VAL A 644 22.33 16.70 0.45
C VAL A 644 22.50 15.24 -0.02
N PRO A 645 23.45 14.47 0.52
CA PRO A 645 23.68 13.07 0.18
C PRO A 645 22.48 12.18 0.48
N THR A 646 22.19 11.23 -0.42
CA THR A 646 21.20 10.16 -0.17
C THR A 646 21.78 8.79 -0.59
N TRP A 647 21.06 8.02 -1.40
CA TRP A 647 21.43 6.65 -1.79
C TRP A 647 22.60 6.55 -2.78
N GLY A 648 22.87 7.60 -3.57
CA GLY A 648 23.84 7.55 -4.67
C GLY A 648 25.23 8.06 -4.33
N THR A 649 25.37 8.88 -3.28
CA THR A 649 26.63 9.53 -2.90
C THR A 649 27.58 8.52 -2.27
N ASN A 650 28.72 8.27 -2.91
CA ASN A 650 29.72 7.31 -2.43
C ASN A 650 30.82 8.01 -1.58
N PRO A 651 31.72 7.26 -0.93
CA PRO A 651 32.78 7.85 -0.10
C PRO A 651 33.71 8.84 -0.83
N ASP A 652 33.96 8.66 -2.12
CA ASP A 652 34.81 9.56 -2.92
C ASP A 652 34.08 10.88 -3.21
N ASP A 653 32.77 10.82 -3.50
CA ASP A 653 31.92 12.01 -3.63
C ASP A 653 31.96 12.85 -2.33
N TYR A 654 31.93 12.20 -1.15
CA TYR A 654 32.07 12.90 0.13
C TYR A 654 33.43 13.59 0.29
N LEU A 655 34.51 13.00 -0.18
CA LEU A 655 35.85 13.60 -0.12
C LEU A 655 35.91 14.85 -1.00
N GLU A 656 35.39 14.76 -2.23
CA GLU A 656 35.33 15.89 -3.16
C GLU A 656 34.47 17.05 -2.65
N LEU A 657 33.32 16.75 -2.03
CA LEU A 657 32.46 17.77 -1.42
C LEU A 657 33.17 18.46 -0.24
N ARG A 658 33.85 17.70 0.62
CA ARG A 658 34.59 18.24 1.79
C ARG A 658 35.82 19.04 1.41
N ALA A 659 36.39 18.82 0.22
CA ALA A 659 37.58 19.54 -0.24
C ALA A 659 37.32 21.03 -0.50
N ARG A 660 36.06 21.45 -0.66
CA ARG A 660 35.67 22.82 -1.02
C ARG A 660 35.11 23.56 0.18
N SER A 661 35.72 24.70 0.53
CA SER A 661 35.34 25.48 1.72
C SER A 661 33.99 26.19 1.61
N ASN A 662 33.43 26.33 0.40
CA ASN A 662 32.14 26.94 0.14
C ASN A 662 31.01 25.92 -0.08
N VAL A 663 31.27 24.62 0.16
CA VAL A 663 30.27 23.54 0.10
C VAL A 663 29.98 23.03 1.51
N ILE A 664 28.72 23.07 1.92
CA ILE A 664 28.25 22.43 3.16
C ILE A 664 27.53 21.13 2.83
N ILE A 665 27.84 20.07 3.58
CA ILE A 665 27.15 18.79 3.47
C ILE A 665 26.06 18.74 4.53
N MET A 666 24.81 18.64 4.10
CA MET A 666 23.63 18.58 4.97
C MET A 666 23.08 17.16 5.01
N PRO A 667 22.52 16.72 6.16
CA PRO A 667 21.81 15.45 6.21
C PRO A 667 20.52 15.50 5.38
N PRO A 668 20.02 14.35 4.90
CA PRO A 668 18.69 14.28 4.30
C PRO A 668 17.62 14.64 5.33
N VAL A 669 16.55 15.29 4.87
CA VAL A 669 15.42 15.74 5.69
C VAL A 669 14.18 14.92 5.37
N ASP A 670 13.32 14.70 6.37
CA ASP A 670 12.01 14.07 6.18
C ASP A 670 10.99 15.07 5.62
N ASP A 671 11.06 16.33 6.07
CA ASP A 671 10.27 17.46 5.56
C ASP A 671 11.10 18.29 4.58
N ILE A 672 10.67 18.32 3.32
CA ILE A 672 11.38 19.04 2.27
C ILE A 672 11.30 20.56 2.44
N ASP A 673 10.34 21.07 3.23
CA ASP A 673 10.20 22.49 3.55
C ASP A 673 11.42 23.02 4.28
N GLU A 674 12.04 22.21 5.16
CA GLU A 674 13.27 22.59 5.88
C GLU A 674 14.42 22.88 4.90
N LEU A 675 14.55 22.08 3.85
CA LEU A 675 15.57 22.26 2.82
C LEU A 675 15.26 23.46 1.92
N PHE A 676 14.00 23.63 1.51
CA PHE A 676 13.62 24.71 0.59
C PHE A 676 13.53 26.08 1.26
N ALA A 677 13.31 26.14 2.57
CA ALA A 677 13.37 27.38 3.36
C ALA A 677 14.75 28.05 3.34
N ILE A 678 15.82 27.29 3.06
CA ILE A 678 17.20 27.79 3.01
C ILE A 678 17.82 27.77 1.61
N THR A 679 17.09 27.24 0.62
CA THR A 679 17.56 27.12 -0.77
C THR A 679 17.16 28.35 -1.58
N ARG A 680 18.13 29.02 -2.22
CA ARG A 680 17.92 30.14 -3.14
C ARG A 680 17.69 29.67 -4.57
N VAL A 681 18.46 28.67 -4.99
CA VAL A 681 18.36 28.03 -6.31
C VAL A 681 18.60 26.54 -6.11
N LEU A 682 17.72 25.71 -6.66
CA LEU A 682 17.93 24.26 -6.71
C LEU A 682 18.64 23.90 -8.02
N LEU A 683 19.74 23.14 -7.93
CA LEU A 683 20.42 22.55 -9.07
C LEU A 683 20.00 21.09 -9.24
N VAL A 684 19.60 20.73 -10.46
CA VAL A 684 19.31 19.35 -10.88
C VAL A 684 20.14 19.02 -12.14
N PRO A 685 21.48 18.92 -12.02
CA PRO A 685 22.39 18.83 -13.17
C PRO A 685 22.56 17.41 -13.70
N SER A 686 21.53 16.57 -13.60
CA SER A 686 21.61 15.15 -13.93
C SER A 686 22.12 14.93 -15.35
N VAL A 687 23.18 14.12 -15.48
CA VAL A 687 23.77 13.69 -16.76
C VAL A 687 23.22 12.33 -17.21
N TRP A 688 22.25 11.84 -16.46
CA TRP A 688 21.40 10.70 -16.74
C TRP A 688 20.02 11.21 -17.16
N ALA A 689 19.36 10.51 -18.09
CA ALA A 689 17.98 10.78 -18.49
C ALA A 689 16.95 10.53 -17.36
N GLU A 690 16.54 11.57 -16.64
CA GLU A 690 15.55 11.39 -15.58
C GLU A 690 14.18 11.05 -16.16
N ALA A 691 13.40 10.22 -15.47
CA ALA A 691 12.08 9.85 -15.95
C ALA A 691 11.11 11.05 -15.91
N ARG A 692 11.01 11.69 -14.73
CA ARG A 692 10.41 13.01 -14.46
C ARG A 692 10.78 13.38 -13.03
N SER A 693 11.43 14.52 -12.82
CA SER A 693 12.01 14.83 -11.51
C SER A 693 10.99 15.42 -10.55
N ARG A 694 10.75 14.73 -9.42
CA ARG A 694 9.79 15.16 -8.40
C ARG A 694 10.26 16.40 -7.64
N ILE A 695 11.55 16.46 -7.31
CA ILE A 695 12.13 17.56 -6.52
C ILE A 695 12.05 18.91 -7.26
N VAL A 696 12.08 18.89 -8.60
CA VAL A 696 11.85 20.08 -9.43
C VAL A 696 10.45 20.64 -9.16
N VAL A 697 9.43 19.79 -9.22
CA VAL A 697 8.03 20.21 -8.97
C VAL A 697 7.86 20.68 -7.53
N GLU A 698 8.39 19.95 -6.54
CA GLU A 698 8.28 20.30 -5.11
C GLU A 698 8.95 21.65 -4.79
N ALA A 699 10.10 21.95 -5.40
CA ALA A 699 10.80 23.23 -5.28
C ALA A 699 9.99 24.37 -5.90
N MET A 700 9.49 24.16 -7.11
CA MET A 700 8.69 25.14 -7.83
C MET A 700 7.38 25.46 -7.08
N GLU A 701 6.70 24.47 -6.48
CA GLU A 701 5.51 24.69 -5.64
C GLU A 701 5.78 25.68 -4.50
N ARG A 702 6.99 25.69 -3.96
CA ARG A 702 7.41 26.58 -2.86
C ARG A 702 8.02 27.90 -3.33
N GLY A 703 8.04 28.15 -4.64
CA GLY A 703 8.64 29.34 -5.24
C GLY A 703 10.17 29.30 -5.24
N VAL A 704 10.81 28.13 -5.23
CA VAL A 704 12.28 28.05 -5.37
C VAL A 704 12.62 27.89 -6.86
N PRO A 705 13.37 28.83 -7.47
CA PRO A 705 13.86 28.66 -8.84
C PRO A 705 14.75 27.42 -8.99
N VAL A 706 14.57 26.73 -10.11
CA VAL A 706 15.29 25.49 -10.42
C VAL A 706 16.12 25.68 -11.68
N ILE A 707 17.37 25.23 -11.68
CA ILE A 707 18.18 25.03 -12.88
C ILE A 707 18.36 23.53 -13.05
N SER A 708 17.87 22.98 -14.16
CA SER A 708 17.99 21.55 -14.46
C SER A 708 18.61 21.31 -15.83
N SER A 709 19.02 20.06 -16.08
CA SER A 709 19.51 19.67 -17.39
C SER A 709 18.35 19.35 -18.35
N ASP A 710 18.64 19.29 -19.65
CA ASP A 710 17.72 18.82 -20.69
C ASP A 710 17.61 17.29 -20.76
N ALA A 711 18.11 16.59 -19.73
CA ALA A 711 18.17 15.14 -19.69
C ALA A 711 16.79 14.52 -19.41
N GLY A 712 16.31 13.72 -20.38
CA GLY A 712 15.10 12.92 -20.22
C GLY A 712 13.83 13.76 -20.04
N GLY A 713 13.09 13.51 -18.96
CA GLY A 713 11.84 14.19 -18.61
C GLY A 713 12.00 15.41 -17.71
N LEU A 714 13.22 15.93 -17.50
CA LEU A 714 13.43 17.21 -16.79
C LEU A 714 12.77 18.41 -17.49
N PRO A 715 12.79 18.55 -18.83
CA PRO A 715 12.04 19.60 -19.52
C PRO A 715 10.52 19.54 -19.21
N GLU A 716 9.94 18.34 -19.10
CA GLU A 716 8.54 18.15 -18.73
C GLU A 716 8.26 18.53 -17.25
N ALA A 717 9.26 18.40 -16.38
CA ALA A 717 9.15 18.79 -14.98
C ALA A 717 9.17 20.32 -14.77
N HIS A 718 9.80 21.06 -15.69
CA HIS A 718 9.81 22.53 -15.68
C HIS A 718 8.49 23.18 -16.11
N MET A 719 7.58 22.41 -16.74
CA MET A 719 6.27 22.93 -17.17
C MET A 719 6.37 24.20 -18.04
N GLY A 720 7.46 24.32 -18.82
CA GLY A 720 7.72 25.48 -19.69
C GLY A 720 8.39 26.68 -19.02
N VAL A 721 8.73 26.60 -17.73
CA VAL A 721 9.55 27.61 -17.04
C VAL A 721 11.02 27.49 -17.48
N ASP A 722 11.70 28.62 -17.67
CA ASP A 722 13.10 28.70 -18.12
C ASP A 722 14.08 27.92 -17.22
N TYR A 723 15.37 27.88 -17.63
CA TYR A 723 16.49 27.24 -16.92
C TYR A 723 16.62 25.72 -17.06
N VAL A 724 16.25 25.19 -18.23
CA VAL A 724 16.61 23.86 -18.70
C VAL A 724 17.85 23.96 -19.61
N LEU A 725 18.95 23.34 -19.22
CA LEU A 725 20.28 23.54 -19.84
C LEU A 725 20.85 22.25 -20.45
N PRO A 726 21.65 22.34 -21.53
CA PRO A 726 22.20 21.16 -22.18
C PRO A 726 23.22 20.42 -21.32
N VAL A 727 23.23 19.08 -21.42
CA VAL A 727 24.28 18.20 -20.88
C VAL A 727 24.69 17.12 -21.88
N ASN A 728 25.91 16.61 -21.73
CA ASN A 728 26.34 15.40 -22.41
C ASN A 728 25.86 14.18 -21.62
N LEU A 729 24.94 13.38 -22.18
CA LEU A 729 24.37 12.21 -21.52
C LEU A 729 25.36 11.04 -21.42
N ILE A 730 25.27 10.29 -20.32
CA ILE A 730 25.92 8.99 -20.17
C ILE A 730 25.38 8.03 -21.25
N ARG A 731 26.29 7.34 -21.96
CA ARG A 731 25.95 6.34 -23.00
C ARG A 731 26.50 4.94 -22.70
N GLN A 732 27.41 4.81 -21.75
CA GLN A 732 28.11 3.56 -21.45
C GLN A 732 28.19 3.35 -19.94
N TYR A 733 27.93 2.10 -19.54
CA TYR A 733 28.06 1.63 -18.16
C TYR A 733 29.05 0.47 -18.14
N GLN A 734 29.88 0.42 -17.11
CA GLN A 734 30.81 -0.67 -16.89
C GLN A 734 30.05 -1.90 -16.38
N ALA A 735 30.60 -3.10 -16.60
CA ALA A 735 30.09 -4.34 -16.02
C ALA A 735 30.46 -4.48 -14.53
N ALA A 736 30.31 -3.38 -13.78
CA ALA A 736 30.61 -3.25 -12.37
C ALA A 736 29.53 -2.41 -11.69
N ILE A 737 29.30 -2.72 -10.42
CA ILE A 737 28.45 -1.95 -9.51
C ILE A 737 29.34 -1.38 -8.42
N ASP A 738 29.05 -0.16 -7.99
CA ASP A 738 29.79 0.49 -6.92
C ASP A 738 29.38 -0.04 -5.53
N VAL A 739 29.95 0.56 -4.48
CA VAL A 739 29.68 0.22 -3.08
C VAL A 739 28.22 0.43 -2.67
N ASN A 740 27.47 1.25 -3.43
CA ASN A 740 26.06 1.55 -3.23
C ASN A 740 25.17 0.71 -4.16
N MET A 741 25.74 -0.31 -4.83
CA MET A 741 25.06 -1.17 -5.80
C MET A 741 24.54 -0.43 -7.05
N VAL A 742 25.11 0.74 -7.35
CA VAL A 742 24.76 1.56 -8.53
C VAL A 742 25.69 1.18 -9.70
N PRO A 743 25.17 1.04 -10.93
CA PRO A 743 26.02 0.80 -12.10
C PRO A 743 27.07 1.90 -12.28
N VAL A 744 28.33 1.51 -12.45
CA VAL A 744 29.43 2.47 -12.66
C VAL A 744 29.32 3.05 -14.07
N ALA A 745 29.07 4.36 -14.16
CA ALA A 745 28.87 5.06 -15.43
C ALA A 745 30.14 5.71 -15.96
N GLU A 746 30.32 5.70 -17.28
CA GLU A 746 31.32 6.54 -17.94
C GLU A 746 30.73 7.94 -18.17
N VAL A 747 31.04 8.87 -17.27
CA VAL A 747 30.53 10.24 -17.34
C VAL A 747 31.30 11.05 -18.39
N PRO A 748 30.65 11.53 -19.47
CA PRO A 748 31.34 12.35 -20.46
C PRO A 748 31.66 13.75 -19.89
N PRO A 749 32.68 14.43 -20.44
CA PRO A 749 32.97 15.83 -20.08
C PRO A 749 31.75 16.73 -20.31
N GLN A 750 31.56 17.73 -19.45
CA GLN A 750 30.41 18.64 -19.49
C GLN A 750 30.86 20.07 -19.82
N ASP A 751 30.03 20.82 -20.55
CA ASP A 751 30.22 22.26 -20.73
C ASP A 751 29.54 23.03 -19.58
N ILE A 752 30.35 23.72 -18.78
CA ILE A 752 29.91 24.43 -17.59
C ILE A 752 29.48 25.87 -17.90
N ALA A 753 29.86 26.44 -19.05
CA ALA A 753 29.60 27.85 -19.34
C ALA A 753 28.09 28.23 -19.33
N PRO A 754 27.16 27.43 -19.88
CA PRO A 754 25.73 27.72 -19.79
C PRO A 754 25.21 27.70 -18.35
N TRP A 755 25.69 26.75 -17.54
CA TRP A 755 25.32 26.59 -16.13
C TRP A 755 25.79 27.76 -15.28
N GLU A 756 27.03 28.19 -15.50
CA GLU A 756 27.63 29.33 -14.82
C GLU A 756 26.88 30.63 -15.12
N SER A 757 26.60 30.90 -16.40
CA SER A 757 25.84 32.08 -16.85
C SER A 757 24.42 32.13 -16.28
N ALA A 758 23.72 30.99 -16.33
CA ALA A 758 22.38 30.84 -15.79
C ALA A 758 22.33 31.12 -14.27
N LEU A 759 23.25 30.52 -13.52
CA LEU A 759 23.33 30.68 -12.08
C LEU A 759 23.71 32.11 -11.69
N GLN A 760 24.68 32.73 -12.37
CA GLN A 760 25.05 34.13 -12.16
C GLN A 760 23.85 35.07 -12.34
N ARG A 761 23.02 34.84 -13.36
CA ARG A 761 21.83 35.66 -13.60
C ARG A 761 20.83 35.56 -12.45
N LEU A 762 20.55 34.36 -11.94
CA LEU A 762 19.63 34.16 -10.81
C LEU A 762 20.19 34.69 -9.48
N LEU A 763 21.52 34.68 -9.30
CA LEU A 763 22.15 35.17 -8.07
C LEU A 763 22.32 36.69 -8.03
N ASN A 764 22.44 37.35 -9.19
CA ASN A 764 22.79 38.78 -9.26
C ASN A 764 21.60 39.70 -9.61
N ASN A 765 20.47 39.16 -10.06
CA ASN A 765 19.30 39.96 -10.46
C ASN A 765 18.05 39.54 -9.68
N ARG A 766 17.67 40.36 -8.70
CA ARG A 766 16.51 40.12 -7.83
C ARG A 766 15.19 40.12 -8.61
N ASP A 767 14.95 41.10 -9.47
CA ASP A 767 13.69 41.21 -10.21
C ASP A 767 13.49 39.99 -11.12
N HIS A 768 14.57 39.53 -11.75
CA HIS A 768 14.56 38.32 -12.56
C HIS A 768 14.32 37.07 -11.71
N TRP A 769 14.95 36.96 -10.53
CA TRP A 769 14.71 35.86 -9.60
C TRP A 769 13.25 35.84 -9.12
N ASP A 770 12.68 36.99 -8.72
CA ASP A 770 11.29 37.11 -8.25
C ASP A 770 10.30 36.73 -9.34
N GLN A 771 10.58 37.11 -10.59
CA GLN A 771 9.79 36.70 -11.75
C GLN A 771 9.79 35.18 -11.94
N ILE A 772 10.97 34.55 -11.94
CA ILE A 772 11.10 33.10 -12.13
C ILE A 772 10.49 32.33 -10.97
N SER A 773 10.66 32.82 -9.73
CA SER A 773 10.04 32.26 -8.53
C SER A 773 8.51 32.24 -8.63
N LYS A 774 7.91 33.37 -9.04
CA LYS A 774 6.47 33.47 -9.25
C LYS A 774 5.97 32.55 -10.36
N GLN A 775 6.64 32.56 -11.52
CA GLN A 775 6.29 31.68 -12.65
C GLN A 775 6.39 30.20 -12.27
N SER A 776 7.44 29.83 -11.53
CA SER A 776 7.64 28.47 -11.03
C SER A 776 6.47 28.01 -10.17
N ARG A 777 6.07 28.84 -9.20
CA ARG A 777 4.95 28.53 -8.31
C ARG A 777 3.63 28.44 -9.04
N GLU A 778 3.33 29.39 -9.93
CA GLU A 778 2.09 29.39 -10.70
C GLU A 778 1.96 28.14 -11.58
N ALA A 779 3.03 27.76 -12.28
CA ALA A 779 3.05 26.57 -13.12
C ALA A 779 2.90 25.28 -12.29
N ALA A 780 3.66 25.15 -11.20
CA ALA A 780 3.63 23.96 -10.35
C ALA A 780 2.27 23.78 -9.65
N LEU A 781 1.67 24.84 -9.11
CA LEU A 781 0.35 24.76 -8.50
C LEU A 781 -0.75 24.47 -9.52
N ALA A 782 -0.63 24.99 -10.75
CA ALA A 782 -1.56 24.64 -11.83
C ALA A 782 -1.47 23.15 -12.17
N TYR A 783 -0.26 22.62 -12.32
CA TYR A 783 -0.04 21.19 -12.55
C TYR A 783 -0.54 20.32 -11.40
N ALA A 784 -0.25 20.71 -10.15
CA ALA A 784 -0.66 19.97 -8.96
C ALA A 784 -2.18 19.90 -8.81
N ARG A 785 -2.93 20.95 -9.17
CA ARG A 785 -4.40 20.94 -9.16
C ARG A 785 -5.00 19.93 -10.14
N ASP A 786 -4.34 19.70 -11.27
CA ASP A 786 -4.83 18.78 -12.31
C ASP A 786 -4.37 17.33 -12.08
N LEU A 787 -3.45 17.10 -11.13
CA LEU A 787 -2.98 15.75 -10.80
C LEU A 787 -4.08 14.94 -10.10
N SER A 788 -4.49 13.85 -10.74
CA SER A 788 -5.41 12.89 -10.14
C SER A 788 -5.06 11.47 -10.58
N VAL A 789 -5.50 10.50 -9.79
CA VAL A 789 -5.37 9.08 -10.12
C VAL A 789 -6.42 8.60 -11.14
N ALA A 790 -7.45 9.41 -11.42
CA ALA A 790 -8.58 9.04 -12.26
C ALA A 790 -8.19 8.60 -13.69
N PRO A 791 -7.24 9.25 -14.40
CA PRO A 791 -6.76 8.76 -15.70
C PRO A 791 -6.14 7.36 -15.62
N PHE A 792 -5.44 7.03 -14.53
CA PHE A 792 -4.84 5.71 -14.34
C PHE A 792 -5.90 4.67 -14.00
N GLU A 793 -6.85 5.00 -13.14
CA GLU A 793 -8.02 4.15 -12.86
C GLU A 793 -8.81 3.82 -14.14
N ALA A 794 -9.04 4.81 -14.99
CA ALA A 794 -9.70 4.60 -16.29
C ALA A 794 -8.90 3.64 -17.19
N LEU A 795 -7.56 3.74 -17.21
CA LEU A 795 -6.70 2.78 -17.88
C LEU A 795 -6.88 1.36 -17.31
N LEU A 796 -6.90 1.19 -15.98
CA LEU A 796 -7.09 -0.12 -15.36
C LEU A 796 -8.41 -0.77 -15.77
N HIS A 797 -9.50 0.01 -15.79
CA HIS A 797 -10.80 -0.47 -16.27
C HIS A 797 -10.78 -0.82 -17.76
N SER A 798 -10.13 -0.02 -18.60
CA SER A 798 -9.97 -0.30 -20.03
C SER A 798 -9.21 -1.61 -20.27
N VAL A 799 -8.11 -1.84 -19.54
CA VAL A 799 -7.30 -3.07 -19.63
C VAL A 799 -8.11 -4.32 -19.27
N LEU A 800 -9.03 -4.22 -18.31
CA LEU A 800 -9.91 -5.34 -17.94
C LEU A 800 -10.94 -5.70 -19.02
N GLN A 801 -11.34 -4.73 -19.85
CA GLN A 801 -12.29 -4.96 -20.94
C GLN A 801 -11.65 -5.68 -22.14
N ASN A 802 -10.33 -5.54 -22.32
CA ASN A 802 -9.61 -6.17 -23.42
C ASN A 802 -9.39 -7.67 -23.15
N PRO A 803 -9.53 -8.58 -24.14
CA PRO A 803 -9.25 -10.00 -23.95
C PRO A 803 -7.78 -10.22 -23.56
N LYS A 804 -7.51 -11.22 -22.72
CA LYS A 804 -6.15 -11.50 -22.25
C LYS A 804 -5.32 -12.08 -23.38
N ALA A 805 -4.19 -11.41 -23.67
CA ALA A 805 -3.28 -11.87 -24.70
C ALA A 805 -2.79 -13.30 -24.39
N ARG A 806 -2.86 -14.18 -25.39
CA ARG A 806 -2.41 -15.58 -25.28
C ARG A 806 -0.89 -15.59 -25.33
N ARG A 807 -0.26 -15.81 -24.17
CA ARG A 807 1.20 -15.67 -24.00
C ARG A 807 1.95 -16.78 -24.74
N SER A 808 3.00 -16.43 -25.47
CA SER A 808 3.96 -17.42 -25.98
C SER A 808 4.78 -17.96 -24.81
N LYS A 809 4.91 -19.28 -24.70
CA LYS A 809 5.90 -19.85 -23.78
C LYS A 809 7.28 -19.42 -24.29
N PRO A 810 8.14 -18.79 -23.49
CA PRO A 810 9.50 -18.52 -23.93
C PRO A 810 10.17 -19.85 -24.26
N GLU A 811 10.55 -20.04 -25.53
CA GLU A 811 11.37 -21.18 -25.93
C GLU A 811 12.73 -21.03 -25.26
N LEU A 812 13.00 -21.91 -24.30
CA LEU A 812 14.34 -22.05 -23.73
C LEU A 812 15.29 -22.43 -24.87
N SER A 813 16.38 -21.69 -25.05
CA SER A 813 17.47 -22.12 -25.93
C SER A 813 17.96 -23.50 -25.47
N ASP A 814 18.43 -24.33 -26.41
CA ASP A 814 18.84 -25.70 -26.07
C ASP A 814 19.97 -25.75 -25.03
N ASP A 815 20.81 -24.72 -24.97
CA ASP A 815 21.84 -24.59 -23.94
C ASP A 815 21.26 -24.24 -22.56
N LYS A 816 20.23 -23.39 -22.50
CA LYS A 816 19.50 -23.13 -21.25
C LYS A 816 18.66 -24.33 -20.83
N LYS A 817 18.09 -25.10 -21.77
CA LYS A 817 17.45 -26.40 -21.45
C LYS A 817 18.47 -27.37 -20.87
N LYS A 818 19.66 -27.46 -21.45
CA LYS A 818 20.75 -28.30 -20.93
C LYS A 818 21.23 -27.84 -19.56
N LEU A 819 21.46 -26.55 -19.34
CA LEU A 819 21.88 -25.96 -18.07
C LEU A 819 20.81 -26.08 -16.98
N LEU A 820 19.54 -25.85 -17.33
CA LEU A 820 18.42 -26.05 -16.42
C LEU A 820 18.24 -27.53 -16.09
N ALA A 821 18.35 -28.42 -17.08
CA ALA A 821 18.37 -29.86 -16.85
C ALA A 821 19.56 -30.25 -15.97
N LEU A 822 20.74 -29.64 -16.13
CA LEU A 822 21.91 -29.87 -15.29
C LEU A 822 21.67 -29.41 -13.85
N ARG A 823 21.12 -28.20 -13.65
CA ARG A 823 20.80 -27.65 -12.32
C ARG A 823 19.67 -28.43 -11.62
N LEU A 824 18.64 -28.85 -12.36
CA LEU A 824 17.58 -29.70 -11.85
C LEU A 824 18.11 -31.11 -11.50
N ARG A 825 19.05 -31.65 -12.29
CA ARG A 825 19.75 -32.91 -11.99
C ARG A 825 20.59 -32.79 -10.71
N GLN A 826 21.28 -31.66 -10.51
CA GLN A 826 22.09 -31.42 -9.31
C GLN A 826 21.25 -31.29 -8.02
N ARG A 827 20.00 -30.85 -8.11
CA ARG A 827 19.07 -30.70 -6.96
C ARG A 827 18.10 -31.88 -6.75
N SER A 828 18.16 -32.94 -7.58
CA SER A 828 17.28 -34.10 -7.43
C SER A 828 17.69 -34.97 -6.23
N TRP A 829 16.70 -35.47 -5.48
CA TRP A 829 16.88 -36.46 -4.41
C TRP A 829 17.37 -37.82 -4.92
N LEU A 830 17.12 -38.13 -6.19
CA LEU A 830 17.42 -39.41 -6.82
C LEU A 830 18.53 -39.23 -7.85
N ALA A 831 19.66 -39.90 -7.67
CA ALA A 831 20.76 -40.00 -8.65
C ALA A 831 20.58 -41.25 -9.51
N GLY A 832 20.96 -41.20 -10.80
CA GLY A 832 20.92 -42.36 -11.68
C GLY A 832 19.63 -42.51 -12.49
N THR A 833 18.64 -41.64 -12.27
CA THR A 833 17.35 -41.68 -12.98
C THR A 833 17.49 -41.45 -14.49
N GLU A 834 18.56 -40.80 -14.94
CA GLU A 834 18.85 -40.57 -16.35
C GLU A 834 19.17 -41.85 -17.14
N ALA A 835 19.50 -42.95 -16.46
CA ALA A 835 19.72 -44.25 -17.10
C ALA A 835 18.43 -45.08 -17.23
N LEU A 836 17.33 -44.63 -16.64
CA LEU A 836 16.04 -45.31 -16.72
C LEU A 836 15.37 -45.05 -18.08
N ARG A 837 15.01 -46.13 -18.78
CA ARG A 837 14.11 -46.11 -19.94
C ARG A 837 12.68 -46.41 -19.51
N SER A 838 11.69 -46.22 -20.38
CA SER A 838 10.26 -46.34 -20.04
C SER A 838 9.87 -47.67 -19.41
N GLU A 839 10.52 -48.78 -19.78
CA GLU A 839 10.19 -50.13 -19.31
C GLU A 839 11.06 -50.62 -18.15
N ASP A 840 12.07 -49.85 -17.76
CA ASP A 840 13.03 -50.26 -16.74
C ASP A 840 12.43 -50.15 -15.33
N ALA A 841 12.54 -51.24 -14.54
CA ALA A 841 12.32 -51.22 -13.10
C ALA A 841 13.48 -50.49 -12.39
N ALA A 842 13.17 -49.75 -11.32
CA ALA A 842 14.17 -49.04 -10.52
C ALA A 842 14.55 -49.81 -9.25
N LEU A 843 15.83 -49.86 -8.91
CA LEU A 843 16.31 -50.26 -7.59
C LEU A 843 16.73 -49.01 -6.83
N ILE A 844 15.90 -48.54 -5.90
CA ILE A 844 16.21 -47.35 -5.12
C ILE A 844 17.13 -47.75 -3.96
N CYS A 845 18.36 -47.26 -3.97
CA CYS A 845 19.38 -47.56 -2.97
C CYS A 845 19.50 -46.43 -1.94
N LEU A 846 19.33 -46.79 -0.67
CA LEU A 846 19.47 -45.89 0.49
C LEU A 846 20.87 -46.07 1.11
N PRO A 847 21.69 -45.00 1.16
CA PRO A 847 23.05 -45.09 1.70
C PRO A 847 23.07 -45.34 3.21
N TRP A 848 24.17 -45.95 3.66
CA TRP A 848 24.53 -46.02 5.08
C TRP A 848 25.01 -44.65 5.60
N ALA A 849 25.27 -44.53 6.90
CA ALA A 849 25.75 -43.29 7.51
C ALA A 849 27.07 -42.82 6.88
N GLY A 850 27.12 -41.57 6.41
CA GLY A 850 28.28 -41.04 5.67
C GLY A 850 28.35 -41.48 4.19
N GLY A 851 27.57 -42.47 3.77
CA GLY A 851 27.62 -43.06 2.44
C GLY A 851 27.09 -42.15 1.33
N GLY A 852 27.66 -42.28 0.13
CA GLY A 852 27.27 -41.53 -1.07
C GLY A 852 26.48 -42.38 -2.07
N THR A 853 26.19 -41.79 -3.22
CA THR A 853 25.47 -42.44 -4.32
C THR A 853 26.36 -43.33 -5.18
N LEU A 854 27.64 -42.99 -5.30
CA LEU A 854 28.56 -43.58 -6.27
C LEU A 854 28.69 -45.11 -6.13
N GLN A 855 28.70 -45.63 -4.90
CA GLN A 855 28.79 -47.07 -4.62
C GLN A 855 27.67 -47.88 -5.29
N TYR A 856 26.45 -47.36 -5.32
CA TYR A 856 25.29 -48.05 -5.88
C TYR A 856 25.18 -47.86 -7.39
N LEU A 857 25.57 -46.69 -7.90
CA LEU A 857 25.52 -46.40 -9.34
C LEU A 857 26.47 -47.31 -10.13
N ARG A 858 27.55 -47.81 -9.51
CA ARG A 858 28.47 -48.79 -10.10
C ARG A 858 27.83 -50.17 -10.33
N TRP A 859 26.73 -50.50 -9.65
CA TRP A 859 26.03 -51.79 -9.80
C TRP A 859 25.24 -51.91 -11.11
N ARG A 860 25.17 -50.83 -11.90
CA ARG A 860 24.36 -50.72 -13.11
C ARG A 860 24.64 -51.85 -14.11
N ASP A 861 25.90 -52.20 -14.32
CA ASP A 861 26.27 -53.24 -15.29
C ASP A 861 25.91 -54.65 -14.78
N SER A 862 26.14 -54.93 -13.50
CA SER A 862 25.83 -56.22 -12.87
C SER A 862 24.33 -56.50 -12.78
N LEU A 863 23.51 -55.46 -12.62
CA LEU A 863 22.04 -55.55 -12.50
C LEU A 863 21.29 -55.29 -13.82
N LYS A 864 22.03 -55.16 -14.93
CA LYS A 864 21.47 -54.93 -16.27
C LYS A 864 20.37 -55.94 -16.62
N ASN A 865 19.27 -55.45 -17.19
CA ASN A 865 18.06 -56.21 -17.54
C ASN A 865 17.22 -56.72 -16.36
N VAL A 866 17.56 -56.36 -15.11
CA VAL A 866 16.74 -56.70 -13.93
C VAL A 866 16.18 -55.44 -13.27
N ALA A 867 17.07 -54.51 -12.89
CA ALA A 867 16.69 -53.20 -12.39
C ALA A 867 17.83 -52.20 -12.58
N ILE A 868 17.50 -50.93 -12.71
CA ILE A 868 18.48 -49.83 -12.80
C ILE A 868 18.67 -49.22 -11.40
N PRO A 869 19.90 -49.21 -10.86
CA PRO A 869 20.18 -48.56 -9.58
C PRO A 869 19.91 -47.05 -9.63
N VAL A 870 19.17 -46.58 -8.64
CA VAL A 870 18.84 -45.17 -8.39
C VAL A 870 19.22 -44.89 -6.93
N ALA A 871 20.21 -44.06 -6.68
CA ALA A 871 20.69 -43.82 -5.32
C ALA A 871 20.11 -42.54 -4.72
N VAL A 872 19.70 -42.60 -3.45
CA VAL A 872 19.19 -41.41 -2.74
C VAL A 872 20.35 -40.51 -2.31
N ARG A 873 20.24 -39.22 -2.63
CA ARG A 873 21.19 -38.15 -2.26
C ARG A 873 20.77 -37.46 -0.97
N LEU A 874 21.34 -37.90 0.14
CA LEU A 874 21.16 -37.25 1.44
C LEU A 874 21.93 -35.91 1.50
N PRO A 875 21.41 -34.89 2.22
CA PRO A 875 22.13 -33.62 2.44
C PRO A 875 23.49 -33.79 3.13
N GLY A 876 24.32 -32.74 3.05
CA GLY A 876 25.64 -32.70 3.68
C GLY A 876 26.75 -33.38 2.90
N ARG A 877 26.45 -33.84 1.68
CA ARG A 877 27.43 -34.47 0.79
C ARG A 877 27.05 -34.28 -0.68
N GLU A 878 28.00 -34.57 -1.56
CA GLU A 878 27.83 -34.51 -3.01
C GLU A 878 27.22 -33.17 -3.49
N SER A 879 26.23 -33.20 -4.39
CA SER A 879 25.58 -32.00 -4.93
C SER A 879 24.66 -31.26 -3.95
N ARG A 880 24.55 -31.75 -2.70
CA ARG A 880 23.68 -31.22 -1.64
C ARG A 880 24.46 -30.91 -0.36
N MET A 881 25.74 -30.59 -0.53
CA MET A 881 26.70 -30.28 0.54
C MET A 881 26.23 -29.15 1.46
N THR A 882 25.61 -28.12 0.89
CA THR A 882 25.21 -26.91 1.62
C THR A 882 23.77 -26.96 2.16
N GLU A 883 23.08 -28.08 1.97
CA GLU A 883 21.69 -28.22 2.42
C GLU A 883 21.60 -28.65 3.89
N PRO A 884 20.56 -28.22 4.64
CA PRO A 884 20.39 -28.60 6.03
C PRO A 884 20.37 -30.12 6.24
N LEU A 885 21.06 -30.58 7.27
CA LEU A 885 21.16 -31.99 7.65
C LEU A 885 19.91 -32.45 8.39
N PHE A 886 19.53 -33.73 8.24
CA PHE A 886 18.42 -34.33 8.97
C PHE A 886 18.91 -35.07 10.20
N THR A 887 18.30 -34.80 11.35
CA THR A 887 18.51 -35.53 12.62
C THR A 887 17.28 -36.33 13.07
N SER A 888 16.18 -36.27 12.29
CA SER A 888 14.92 -36.97 12.56
C SER A 888 14.50 -37.79 11.34
N MET A 889 14.12 -39.06 11.57
CA MET A 889 13.64 -39.96 10.52
C MET A 889 12.38 -39.43 9.82
N SER A 890 11.41 -38.91 10.58
CA SER A 890 10.16 -38.39 9.98
C SER A 890 10.42 -37.23 9.02
N ALA A 891 11.26 -36.27 9.42
CA ALA A 891 11.60 -35.12 8.59
C ALA A 891 12.35 -35.54 7.31
N LEU A 892 13.24 -36.54 7.41
CA LEU A 892 13.91 -37.11 6.25
C LEU A 892 12.91 -37.77 5.29
N LEU A 893 11.95 -38.54 5.81
CA LEU A 893 10.94 -39.22 5.00
C LEU A 893 9.98 -38.25 4.32
N ASP A 894 9.55 -37.17 4.98
CA ASP A 894 8.72 -36.13 4.37
C ASP A 894 9.47 -35.40 3.24
N ALA A 895 10.80 -35.34 3.30
CA ALA A 895 11.63 -34.75 2.28
C ALA A 895 11.88 -35.69 1.07
N ILE A 896 12.16 -36.98 1.31
CA ILE A 896 12.50 -37.94 0.23
C ILE A 896 11.28 -38.67 -0.35
N GLY A 897 10.24 -38.86 0.47
CA GLY A 897 9.04 -39.62 0.16
C GLY A 897 8.32 -39.16 -1.11
N PRO A 898 8.08 -37.85 -1.32
CA PRO A 898 7.46 -37.35 -2.55
C PRO A 898 8.23 -37.68 -3.82
N ALA A 899 9.58 -37.70 -3.76
CA ALA A 899 10.41 -38.04 -4.92
C ALA A 899 10.29 -39.53 -5.28
N VAL A 900 10.24 -40.40 -4.26
CA VAL A 900 10.07 -41.85 -4.43
C VAL A 900 8.66 -42.20 -4.89
N ALA A 901 7.63 -41.59 -4.28
CA ALA A 901 6.23 -41.78 -4.67
C ALA A 901 6.00 -41.40 -6.15
N ARG A 902 6.58 -40.28 -6.61
CA ARG A 902 6.52 -39.89 -8.02
C ARG A 902 7.15 -40.94 -8.93
N LEU A 903 8.32 -41.47 -8.59
CA LEU A 903 8.95 -42.54 -9.37
C LEU A 903 8.06 -43.80 -9.40
N GLY A 904 7.45 -44.15 -8.27
CA GLY A 904 6.55 -45.29 -8.14
C GLY A 904 5.23 -45.17 -8.92
N LYS A 905 4.81 -43.96 -9.30
CA LYS A 905 3.67 -43.73 -10.21
C LYS A 905 4.03 -44.01 -11.67
N GLU A 906 5.31 -43.87 -12.01
CA GLU A 906 5.80 -44.01 -13.39
C GLU A 906 6.26 -45.43 -13.71
N ARG A 907 6.74 -46.17 -12.70
CA ARG A 907 7.35 -47.50 -12.90
C ARG A 907 7.37 -48.32 -11.63
N ALA A 908 7.55 -49.62 -11.82
CA ALA A 908 7.87 -50.52 -10.72
C ALA A 908 9.24 -50.21 -10.11
N PHE A 909 9.34 -50.35 -8.78
CA PHE A 909 10.60 -50.16 -8.07
C PHE A 909 10.75 -51.15 -6.91
N SER A 910 11.98 -51.36 -6.47
CA SER A 910 12.34 -52.07 -5.23
C SER A 910 13.24 -51.18 -4.39
N LEU A 911 13.30 -51.40 -3.08
CA LEU A 911 14.18 -50.65 -2.17
C LEU A 911 15.32 -51.54 -1.71
N PHE A 912 16.54 -51.00 -1.73
CA PHE A 912 17.71 -51.59 -1.12
C PHE A 912 18.28 -50.62 -0.09
N GLY A 913 18.52 -51.06 1.13
CA GLY A 913 19.18 -50.24 2.15
C GLY A 913 20.22 -51.04 2.92
N HIS A 914 21.35 -50.40 3.21
CA HIS A 914 22.43 -50.99 4.01
C HIS A 914 22.62 -50.20 5.31
N SER A 915 22.74 -50.92 6.45
CA SER A 915 22.87 -50.35 7.79
C SER A 915 21.78 -49.30 8.08
N MET A 916 22.13 -48.02 8.27
CA MET A 916 21.15 -46.91 8.38
C MET A 916 20.15 -46.89 7.22
N GLY A 917 20.63 -47.10 5.99
CA GLY A 917 19.80 -47.09 4.79
C GLY A 917 18.70 -48.14 4.81
N ALA A 918 18.92 -49.28 5.48
CA ALA A 918 17.90 -50.31 5.64
C ALA A 918 16.74 -49.84 6.54
N GLY A 919 17.06 -49.08 7.60
CA GLY A 919 16.05 -48.46 8.46
C GLY A 919 15.25 -47.40 7.72
N ILE A 920 15.93 -46.55 6.93
CA ILE A 920 15.28 -45.55 6.08
C ILE A 920 14.36 -46.25 5.06
N ALA A 921 14.83 -47.30 4.40
CA ALA A 921 14.06 -48.06 3.42
C ALA A 921 12.77 -48.64 4.01
N PHE A 922 12.86 -49.23 5.20
CA PHE A 922 11.71 -49.82 5.88
C PHE A 922 10.67 -48.76 6.30
N GLU A 923 11.11 -47.66 6.93
CA GLU A 923 10.19 -46.59 7.32
C GLU A 923 9.61 -45.86 6.10
N LEU A 924 10.35 -45.80 4.99
CA LEU A 924 9.84 -45.28 3.73
C LEU A 924 8.71 -46.15 3.17
N CYS A 925 8.78 -47.49 3.27
CA CYS A 925 7.65 -48.36 2.92
C CYS A 925 6.41 -48.01 3.76
N ARG A 926 6.56 -47.81 5.07
CA ARG A 926 5.45 -47.42 5.95
C ARG A 926 4.90 -46.03 5.63
N TRP A 927 5.79 -45.09 5.31
CA TRP A 927 5.43 -43.73 4.89
C TRP A 927 4.58 -43.73 3.61
N LEU A 928 4.95 -44.57 2.63
CA LEU A 928 4.20 -44.76 1.38
C LEU A 928 2.85 -45.42 1.64
N LEU A 929 2.82 -46.50 2.43
CA LEU A 929 1.59 -47.22 2.80
C LEU A 929 0.57 -46.28 3.46
N ALA A 930 1.01 -45.50 4.46
CA ALA A 930 0.15 -44.57 5.19
C ALA A 930 -0.47 -43.47 4.32
N ARG A 931 0.09 -43.22 3.13
CA ARG A 931 -0.36 -42.18 2.18
C ARG A 931 -1.02 -42.75 0.92
N GLY A 932 -1.23 -44.07 0.86
CA GLY A 932 -1.85 -44.73 -0.29
C GLY A 932 -1.00 -44.65 -1.57
N GLU A 933 0.32 -44.49 -1.44
CA GLU A 933 1.24 -44.43 -2.56
C GLU A 933 1.71 -45.83 -2.99
N SER A 934 2.20 -45.98 -4.22
CA SER A 934 2.71 -47.26 -4.74
C SER A 934 3.82 -47.82 -3.84
N LEU A 935 3.63 -49.05 -3.34
CA LEU A 935 4.64 -49.78 -2.57
C LEU A 935 5.73 -50.39 -3.48
N PRO A 936 6.95 -50.59 -2.96
CA PRO A 936 7.98 -51.30 -3.71
C PRO A 936 7.61 -52.78 -3.89
N ARG A 937 8.06 -53.38 -5.00
CA ARG A 937 7.88 -54.82 -5.27
C ARG A 937 8.59 -55.69 -4.24
N THR A 938 9.76 -55.25 -3.79
CA THR A 938 10.54 -55.94 -2.78
C THR A 938 11.30 -54.94 -1.91
N LEU A 939 11.51 -55.31 -0.65
CA LEU A 939 12.40 -54.60 0.26
C LEU A 939 13.61 -55.48 0.57
N ILE A 940 14.80 -54.98 0.25
CA ILE A 940 16.07 -55.63 0.57
C ILE A 940 16.76 -54.83 1.67
N VAL A 941 16.94 -55.46 2.83
CA VAL A 941 17.59 -54.89 4.01
C VAL A 941 18.92 -55.59 4.24
N SER A 942 19.98 -54.82 4.46
CA SER A 942 21.34 -55.33 4.53
C SER A 942 22.05 -54.79 5.77
N ALA A 943 22.72 -55.67 6.52
CA ALA A 943 23.50 -55.33 7.72
C ALA A 943 22.76 -54.41 8.71
N ALA A 944 21.49 -54.70 9.00
CA ALA A 944 20.68 -53.89 9.89
C ALA A 944 19.82 -54.74 10.82
N ARG A 945 19.67 -54.30 12.06
CA ARG A 945 18.81 -54.98 13.04
C ARG A 945 17.34 -54.82 12.65
N ALA A 946 16.56 -55.89 12.79
CA ALA A 946 15.12 -55.83 12.61
C ALA A 946 14.47 -54.78 13.55
N PRO A 947 13.41 -54.09 13.11
CA PRO A 947 12.71 -53.04 13.84
C PRO A 947 12.32 -53.42 15.28
N LYS A 948 11.93 -54.69 15.52
CA LYS A 948 11.64 -55.19 16.87
C LYS A 948 12.78 -55.02 17.90
N PHE A 949 14.03 -54.96 17.45
CA PHE A 949 15.22 -54.74 18.29
C PHE A 949 15.56 -53.26 18.51
N ARG A 950 14.70 -52.33 18.04
CA ARG A 950 14.87 -50.88 18.13
C ARG A 950 13.69 -50.17 18.83
N ARG A 951 13.07 -50.85 19.79
CA ARG A 951 11.92 -50.33 20.57
C ARG A 951 12.30 -49.35 21.69
N ALA A 952 13.59 -49.09 21.88
CA ALA A 952 14.09 -48.07 22.79
C ALA A 952 15.27 -47.36 22.12
N ALA A 953 15.47 -46.08 22.44
CA ALA A 953 16.66 -45.35 22.02
C ALA A 953 17.89 -46.03 22.63
N LEU A 954 19.01 -46.05 21.89
CA LEU A 954 20.26 -46.54 22.44
C LEU A 954 20.70 -45.59 23.58
N ASN A 955 20.81 -46.13 24.80
CA ASN A 955 21.28 -45.38 25.96
C ASN A 955 22.81 -45.15 25.85
N GLY A 956 23.25 -43.90 25.97
CA GLY A 956 24.66 -43.49 25.94
C GLY A 956 24.89 -42.19 25.17
N PRO A 957 26.07 -41.56 25.30
CA PRO A 957 26.45 -40.43 24.46
C PRO A 957 26.54 -40.85 22.98
N ASP A 958 26.37 -39.90 22.08
CA ASP A 958 26.64 -40.13 20.66
C ASP A 958 28.14 -40.47 20.48
N PRO A 959 28.52 -41.25 19.45
CA PRO A 959 29.91 -41.64 19.24
C PRO A 959 30.80 -40.39 19.10
N SER A 960 32.04 -40.46 19.59
CA SER A 960 32.99 -39.36 19.39
C SER A 960 33.32 -39.21 17.90
N ASP A 961 33.86 -38.05 17.51
CA ASP A 961 34.34 -37.86 16.13
C ASP A 961 35.37 -38.92 15.75
N GLU A 962 36.28 -39.25 16.66
CA GLU A 962 37.30 -40.28 16.45
C GLU A 962 36.64 -41.65 16.16
N ASP A 963 35.60 -42.02 16.92
CA ASP A 963 34.85 -43.25 16.69
C ASP A 963 34.16 -43.25 15.33
N LEU A 964 33.46 -42.16 14.96
CA LEU A 964 32.79 -42.04 13.67
C LEU A 964 33.79 -42.14 12.50
N LEU A 965 34.95 -41.51 12.67
CA LEU A 965 36.00 -41.44 11.65
C LEU A 965 36.82 -42.73 11.53
N LEU A 966 36.96 -43.51 12.61
CA LEU A 966 37.53 -44.87 12.61
C LEU A 966 36.63 -45.85 11.87
N GLU A 967 35.30 -45.65 11.95
CA GLU A 967 34.30 -46.50 11.31
C GLU A 967 34.03 -46.16 9.84
N SER A 968 34.44 -44.97 9.40
CA SER A 968 34.30 -44.53 8.02
C SER A 968 35.55 -44.91 7.21
N HIS A 969 35.41 -45.68 6.12
CA HIS A 969 36.50 -45.96 5.17
C HIS A 969 36.87 -44.74 4.30
N LEU A 970 36.96 -43.55 4.91
CA LEU A 970 37.20 -42.27 4.26
C LEU A 970 38.67 -41.87 4.34
N SER A 971 39.18 -41.18 3.31
CA SER A 971 40.49 -40.51 3.36
C SER A 971 40.46 -39.31 4.31
N GLN A 972 41.62 -38.87 4.83
CA GLN A 972 41.69 -37.78 5.80
C GLN A 972 41.00 -36.48 5.33
N GLN A 973 41.03 -36.18 4.03
CA GLN A 973 40.38 -35.02 3.44
C GLN A 973 38.85 -35.16 3.33
N GLU A 974 38.35 -36.38 3.14
CA GLU A 974 36.91 -36.68 3.15
C GLU A 974 36.34 -36.67 4.57
N LYS A 975 37.15 -37.05 5.56
CA LYS A 975 36.78 -37.02 6.98
C LYS A 975 36.37 -35.61 7.43
N ASP A 976 37.20 -34.60 7.16
CA ASP A 976 36.91 -33.22 7.57
C ASP A 976 35.66 -32.64 6.89
N LEU A 977 35.41 -33.01 5.64
CA LEU A 977 34.28 -32.52 4.85
C LEU A 977 32.95 -33.21 5.22
N LEU A 978 32.97 -34.52 5.49
CA LEU A 978 31.78 -35.33 5.70
C LEU A 978 31.43 -35.56 7.18
N LEU A 979 32.30 -35.17 8.12
CA LEU A 979 32.06 -35.33 9.55
C LEU A 979 30.72 -34.73 10.02
N PRO A 980 30.29 -33.53 9.59
CA PRO A 980 28.97 -33.01 9.95
C PRO A 980 27.82 -33.92 9.51
N ALA A 981 27.88 -34.41 8.27
CA ALA A 981 26.85 -35.32 7.73
C ALA A 981 26.88 -36.67 8.45
N LEU A 982 28.07 -37.20 8.76
CA LEU A 982 28.25 -38.45 9.48
C LEU A 982 27.71 -38.37 10.91
N ARG A 983 27.93 -37.25 11.62
CA ARG A 983 27.34 -36.98 12.94
C ARG A 983 25.81 -36.97 12.87
N ALA A 984 25.25 -36.25 11.91
CA ALA A 984 23.80 -36.15 11.75
C ALA A 984 23.16 -37.51 11.42
N ASP A 985 23.77 -38.28 10.51
CA ASP A 985 23.31 -39.62 10.15
C ASP A 985 23.38 -40.60 11.35
N ALA A 986 24.51 -40.59 12.07
CA ALA A 986 24.69 -41.42 13.25
C ALA A 986 23.67 -41.08 14.34
N HIS A 987 23.44 -39.78 14.57
CA HIS A 987 22.41 -39.30 15.49
C HIS A 987 21.01 -39.76 15.05
N LEU A 988 20.64 -39.50 13.80
CA LEU A 988 19.35 -39.90 13.22
C LEU A 988 19.08 -41.39 13.44
N TYR A 989 20.05 -42.25 13.13
CA TYR A 989 19.85 -43.69 13.21
C TYR A 989 19.94 -44.26 14.63
N ARG A 990 20.77 -43.69 15.53
CA ARG A 990 20.86 -44.15 16.93
C ARG A 990 19.66 -43.73 17.77
N ARG A 991 19.10 -42.54 17.49
CA ARG A 991 17.94 -41.99 18.19
C ARG A 991 16.61 -42.42 17.59
N HIS A 992 16.61 -43.02 16.40
CA HIS A 992 15.39 -43.57 15.80
C HIS A 992 14.84 -44.72 16.66
N VAL A 993 13.67 -44.49 17.24
CA VAL A 993 12.90 -45.49 17.99
C VAL A 993 11.78 -46.01 17.10
N PHE A 994 11.78 -47.32 16.89
CA PHE A 994 10.77 -47.96 16.08
C PHE A 994 9.42 -47.97 16.79
N THR A 995 8.37 -47.48 16.11
CA THR A 995 6.99 -47.56 16.59
C THR A 995 6.32 -48.80 16.00
N PRO A 996 5.88 -49.79 16.82
CA PRO A 996 5.21 -50.99 16.33
C PRO A 996 4.03 -50.67 15.40
N GLY A 997 3.85 -51.50 14.37
CA GLY A 997 2.77 -51.39 13.40
C GLY A 997 2.54 -52.72 12.69
N PRO A 998 1.54 -52.81 11.79
CA PRO A 998 1.30 -54.02 11.03
C PRO A 998 2.52 -54.35 10.14
N PRO A 999 2.84 -55.65 9.93
CA PRO A 999 3.87 -56.06 8.98
C PRO A 999 3.54 -55.61 7.56
N LEU A 1000 4.57 -55.45 6.73
CA LEU A 1000 4.40 -55.05 5.34
C LEU A 1000 3.87 -56.21 4.48
N GLU A 1001 3.06 -55.91 3.47
CA GLU A 1001 2.54 -56.93 2.53
C GLU A 1001 3.44 -57.09 1.29
N ILE A 1002 4.76 -56.94 1.46
CA ILE A 1002 5.75 -57.04 0.37
C ILE A 1002 6.87 -58.01 0.74
N PRO A 1003 7.45 -58.75 -0.23
CA PRO A 1003 8.61 -59.61 0.01
C PRO A 1003 9.78 -58.88 0.67
N VAL A 1004 10.39 -59.49 1.69
CA VAL A 1004 11.58 -58.97 2.38
C VAL A 1004 12.76 -59.92 2.22
N PHE A 1005 13.87 -59.40 1.70
CA PHE A 1005 15.15 -60.10 1.62
C PHE A 1005 16.12 -59.48 2.63
N ALA A 1006 16.60 -60.27 3.59
CA ALA A 1006 17.48 -59.79 4.65
C ALA A 1006 18.89 -60.36 4.50
N TYR A 1007 19.88 -59.48 4.31
CA TYR A 1007 21.27 -59.83 4.07
C TYR A 1007 22.14 -59.50 5.29
N GLY A 1008 23.03 -60.42 5.68
CA GLY A 1008 23.99 -60.24 6.77
C GLY A 1008 25.40 -60.72 6.44
N GLY A 1009 26.40 -60.20 7.16
CA GLY A 1009 27.78 -60.67 7.12
C GLY A 1009 28.03 -61.76 8.16
N ALA A 1010 28.79 -62.80 7.81
CA ALA A 1010 29.13 -63.89 8.71
C ALA A 1010 30.04 -63.44 9.88
N GLU A 1011 30.79 -62.35 9.69
CA GLU A 1011 31.74 -61.79 10.66
C GLU A 1011 31.25 -60.44 11.22
N ASP A 1012 29.98 -60.07 10.99
CA ASP A 1012 29.41 -58.81 11.49
C ASP A 1012 29.11 -58.89 13.00
N VAL A 1013 30.01 -58.29 13.79
CA VAL A 1013 29.87 -58.18 15.25
C VAL A 1013 28.78 -57.20 15.70
N ARG A 1014 28.29 -56.32 14.81
CA ARG A 1014 27.28 -55.29 15.12
C ARG A 1014 25.86 -55.82 14.94
N VAL A 1015 25.68 -56.76 14.01
CA VAL A 1015 24.39 -57.35 13.62
C VAL A 1015 24.49 -58.88 13.59
N SER A 1016 24.15 -59.50 14.73
CA SER A 1016 24.04 -60.96 14.84
C SER A 1016 23.05 -61.61 13.85
N PRO A 1017 23.18 -62.91 13.57
CA PRO A 1017 22.20 -63.65 12.76
C PRO A 1017 20.75 -63.56 13.26
N GLU A 1018 20.55 -63.46 14.58
CA GLU A 1018 19.23 -63.27 15.19
C GLU A 1018 18.60 -61.92 14.82
N HIS A 1019 19.42 -60.87 14.77
CA HIS A 1019 18.97 -59.55 14.33
C HIS A 1019 18.48 -59.55 12.88
N ILE A 1020 19.08 -60.37 12.02
CA ILE A 1020 18.69 -60.55 10.62
C ILE A 1020 17.44 -61.42 10.50
N ALA A 1021 17.39 -62.56 11.21
CA ALA A 1021 16.23 -63.45 11.22
C ALA A 1021 14.95 -62.75 11.72
N GLY A 1022 15.09 -61.77 12.61
CA GLY A 1022 13.99 -60.97 13.11
C GLY A 1022 13.19 -60.20 12.06
N TRP A 1023 13.74 -59.95 10.87
CA TRP A 1023 13.02 -59.28 9.77
C TRP A 1023 11.87 -60.11 9.20
N ALA A 1024 11.81 -61.41 9.48
CA ALA A 1024 10.69 -62.27 9.12
C ALA A 1024 9.35 -61.81 9.73
N GLU A 1025 9.40 -61.13 10.89
CA GLU A 1025 8.20 -60.59 11.56
C GLU A 1025 7.67 -59.29 10.92
N GLU A 1026 8.45 -58.67 10.03
CA GLU A 1026 8.12 -57.37 9.44
C GLU A 1026 7.43 -57.48 8.08
N THR A 1027 7.13 -58.71 7.63
CA THR A 1027 6.35 -58.97 6.42
C THR A 1027 5.36 -60.12 6.59
N THR A 1028 4.20 -60.02 5.94
CA THR A 1028 3.26 -61.14 5.75
C THR A 1028 3.46 -61.89 4.43
N ALA A 1029 4.34 -61.38 3.55
CA ALA A 1029 4.71 -62.00 2.28
C ALA A 1029 5.90 -62.97 2.47
N SER A 1030 6.67 -63.22 1.40
CA SER A 1030 7.85 -64.08 1.49
C SER A 1030 9.02 -63.40 2.20
N PHE A 1031 9.73 -64.17 3.02
CA PHE A 1031 10.97 -63.78 3.67
C PHE A 1031 12.11 -64.70 3.24
N LEU A 1032 13.27 -64.13 2.91
CA LEU A 1032 14.49 -64.89 2.63
C LEU A 1032 15.69 -64.21 3.30
N GLN A 1033 16.48 -65.01 4.02
CA GLN A 1033 17.74 -64.58 4.63
C GLN A 1033 18.94 -65.06 3.81
N ARG A 1034 19.93 -64.19 3.59
CA ARG A 1034 21.22 -64.53 2.99
C ARG A 1034 22.37 -64.09 3.89
N THR A 1035 23.40 -64.93 3.98
CA THR A 1035 24.63 -64.64 4.74
C THR A 1035 25.82 -64.62 3.79
N PHE A 1036 26.67 -63.60 3.88
CA PHE A 1036 27.84 -63.40 3.03
C PHE A 1036 29.13 -63.39 3.87
N ALA A 1037 30.27 -63.76 3.28
CA ALA A 1037 31.56 -63.64 3.95
C ALA A 1037 31.95 -62.16 4.10
N GLY A 1038 32.50 -61.79 5.26
CA GLY A 1038 32.90 -60.42 5.60
C GLY A 1038 32.19 -59.84 6.82
N ASP A 1039 32.69 -58.68 7.26
CA ASP A 1039 32.23 -57.91 8.41
C ASP A 1039 30.99 -57.05 8.08
N HIS A 1040 30.72 -55.99 8.85
CA HIS A 1040 29.59 -55.08 8.62
C HIS A 1040 29.57 -54.47 7.21
N PHE A 1041 30.74 -54.28 6.58
CA PHE A 1041 30.90 -53.69 5.26
C PHE A 1041 31.22 -54.74 4.19
N TYR A 1042 30.74 -55.99 4.36
CA TYR A 1042 30.91 -57.08 3.39
C TYR A 1042 30.48 -56.74 1.95
N LEU A 1043 29.68 -55.68 1.74
CA LEU A 1043 29.36 -55.16 0.40
C LEU A 1043 30.61 -54.78 -0.39
N ALA A 1044 31.68 -54.30 0.25
CA ALA A 1044 32.93 -53.97 -0.41
C ALA A 1044 33.81 -55.21 -0.66
N GLY A 1045 33.85 -56.15 0.30
CA GLY A 1045 34.70 -57.35 0.22
C GLY A 1045 34.12 -58.51 -0.61
N SER A 1046 32.79 -58.60 -0.70
CA SER A 1046 32.04 -59.70 -1.35
C SER A 1046 31.07 -59.20 -2.44
N GLU A 1047 31.34 -58.03 -3.05
CA GLU A 1047 30.41 -57.32 -3.95
C GLU A 1047 29.85 -58.24 -5.05
N ALA A 1048 30.69 -59.00 -5.75
CA ALA A 1048 30.26 -59.86 -6.85
C ALA A 1048 29.24 -60.93 -6.42
N ASN A 1049 29.45 -61.55 -5.26
CA ASN A 1049 28.54 -62.57 -4.71
C ASN A 1049 27.22 -61.93 -4.26
N VAL A 1050 27.29 -60.75 -3.62
CA VAL A 1050 26.10 -60.01 -3.22
C VAL A 1050 25.28 -59.59 -4.43
N LEU A 1051 25.91 -59.05 -5.47
CA LEU A 1051 25.23 -58.61 -6.69
C LEU A 1051 24.58 -59.77 -7.46
N SER A 1052 25.21 -60.95 -7.46
CA SER A 1052 24.62 -62.17 -8.04
C SER A 1052 23.34 -62.59 -7.31
N CYS A 1053 23.37 -62.59 -5.97
CA CYS A 1053 22.19 -62.87 -5.15
C CYS A 1053 21.11 -61.80 -5.30
N LEU A 1054 21.50 -60.51 -5.26
CA LEU A 1054 20.60 -59.38 -5.44
C LEU A 1054 19.89 -59.43 -6.79
N ARG A 1055 20.62 -59.78 -7.86
CA ARG A 1055 20.05 -59.98 -9.19
C ARG A 1055 18.99 -61.09 -9.20
N SER A 1056 19.27 -62.22 -8.55
CA SER A 1056 18.32 -63.33 -8.42
C SER A 1056 17.08 -62.93 -7.62
N ASP A 1057 17.27 -62.25 -6.50
CA ASP A 1057 16.18 -61.87 -5.59
C ASP A 1057 15.27 -60.83 -6.21
N LEU A 1058 15.85 -59.81 -6.87
CA LEU A 1058 15.10 -58.84 -7.66
C LEU A 1058 14.32 -59.53 -8.78
N ALA A 1059 14.92 -60.48 -9.51
CA ALA A 1059 14.22 -61.21 -10.57
C ALA A 1059 13.08 -62.09 -10.04
N SER A 1060 13.21 -62.64 -8.83
CA SER A 1060 12.18 -63.45 -8.18
C SER A 1060 10.98 -62.62 -7.72
N GLY A 1061 11.21 -61.39 -7.25
CA GLY A 1061 10.15 -60.44 -6.89
C GLY A 1061 9.50 -59.70 -8.07
N LEU A 1062 9.95 -59.96 -9.30
CA LEU A 1062 9.29 -59.48 -10.53
C LEU A 1062 8.17 -60.43 -11.03
N ARG A 1063 8.02 -61.62 -10.45
CA ARG A 1063 7.00 -62.62 -10.85
C ARG A 1063 5.69 -62.49 -10.09
#